data_AF-A0A661TDC6-F1
#
_entry.id   AF-A0A661TDC6-F1
#
_cell.length_a   1.000
_cell.length_b   1.000
_cell.length_c   1.000
_cell.angle_alpha   90.00
_cell.angle_beta   90.00
_cell.angle_gamma   90.00
#
_symmetry.space_group_name_H-M   'P 1'
#
loop_
_entity.id
_entity.type
_entity.pdbx_description
1 polymer ?
#
loop_
_entity_poly.entity_id
_entity_poly.type
_entity_poly.pdbx_seq_one_letter_code
_entity_poly.pdbx_strand_id
1 'polypeptide(L)'
;MCRLCTVELFDGHRTRFVTACNYPIWEGMEVRTDTEAVHQVRKLIVEMLLARCPDVPVIKRLAEEYGIEEPRFEKESDDCILCGLCVRICEKMGNSAISLTGRGVEMTVDTPFHVQTDVCIACGACVSVCPTGHIKLEDITKHSIKPIPSEYDMGLKGRKPIYVPYAQAIPNTPAIDRSKCVHFKTGGCKICADFCGVNAIDYSQEDEVVELNVGSIILAPGFRPFDPGAFSTYRYATHPNVITSMEFERILSASGPTMGHLVRPSDHKEPKKIAWLQCVGSRDINKCDHGYCSAVCCMYAIKEAVIAKEHAGADLDCAVFYMDMRTHGKDFESYYDDAREKHGVRFINSRIVSIDPIPETGDLTMRYTMQNGEAVRESFDMAILSVGLETPPELVEMSGKLGIELTEGNFCRTESFRPVATSREGIYVCGAFAGPKDIPQSVIEASSAAAEAGALLSEARNTLTREKETPEEKNIVGERPRIGVFVCHCGINISGVVDVPAVRDYAASLPYVEYTNDSLYTCSQDSQKTMADIIREKDLNRVVVAACTPKTHEPLFQETMVDAGLNKYVFEMTNIRNQDSWVHKEDPEMATQKAMDLVRMAVAKVAMMEPLQEAELDINQKALVIGGGISGMVAARTLAAQGYSVSLIEQSGDLGGNALSLFRTWKGESVQQNLADLIRSVESNDKIDIHMNTQLSRVEGFVGNFKSTLVSGGKEETVEHGIAVI
;
A
#
# COMPACT_ATOMS: atom_id res chain seq x y z
N MET A 1 16.31 30.96 -33.49
CA MET A 1 16.72 30.91 -32.07
C MET A 1 16.12 32.11 -31.35
N CYS A 2 15.49 31.92 -30.18
CA CYS A 2 14.69 32.96 -29.53
C CYS A 2 15.48 34.15 -28.96
N ARG A 3 16.76 33.96 -28.60
CA ARG A 3 17.68 34.99 -28.07
C ARG A 3 17.21 35.76 -26.80
N LEU A 4 16.10 35.39 -26.18
CA LEU A 4 15.57 36.08 -25.00
C LEU A 4 16.52 36.11 -23.79
N CYS A 5 17.37 35.09 -23.65
CA CYS A 5 18.41 35.03 -22.61
C CYS A 5 19.64 35.92 -22.90
N THR A 6 19.49 36.97 -23.71
CA THR A 6 20.59 37.90 -23.99
C THR A 6 21.00 38.62 -22.71
N VAL A 7 22.29 38.65 -22.43
CA VAL A 7 22.94 39.31 -21.30
C VAL A 7 24.10 40.14 -21.79
N GLU A 8 24.49 41.13 -21.00
CA GLU A 8 25.66 41.95 -21.25
C GLU A 8 26.87 41.32 -20.54
N LEU A 9 27.91 41.05 -21.30
CA LEU A 9 29.13 40.39 -20.85
C LEU A 9 30.31 41.33 -21.00
N PHE A 10 31.10 41.48 -19.94
CA PHE A 10 32.42 42.12 -20.01
C PHE A 10 33.54 41.06 -19.95
N ASP A 11 34.36 41.00 -21.01
CA ASP A 11 35.45 40.01 -21.15
C ASP A 11 36.82 40.52 -20.64
N GLY A 12 36.84 41.64 -19.90
CA GLY A 12 38.06 42.32 -19.44
C GLY A 12 38.60 43.37 -20.42
N HIS A 13 38.17 43.36 -21.68
CA HIS A 13 38.58 44.34 -22.71
C HIS A 13 37.39 45.05 -23.35
N ARG A 14 36.27 44.36 -23.57
CA ARG A 14 35.08 44.92 -24.21
C ARG A 14 33.80 44.29 -23.69
N THR A 15 32.75 45.10 -23.76
CA THR A 15 31.39 44.64 -23.48
C THR A 15 30.73 44.09 -24.73
N ARG A 16 30.05 42.96 -24.63
CA ARG A 16 29.28 42.34 -25.72
C ARG A 16 27.95 41.79 -25.22
N PHE A 17 26.96 41.77 -26.10
CA PHE A 17 25.72 41.05 -25.86
C PHE A 17 25.85 39.60 -26.32
N VAL A 18 25.59 38.67 -25.42
CA VAL A 18 25.68 37.23 -25.67
C VAL A 18 24.41 36.55 -25.16
N THR A 19 24.04 35.42 -25.75
CA THR A 19 22.93 34.61 -25.28
C THR A 19 23.41 33.62 -24.21
N ALA A 20 22.91 33.74 -22.99
CA ALA A 20 23.39 32.93 -21.87
C ALA A 20 23.22 31.41 -22.10
N CYS A 21 22.25 30.99 -22.91
CA CYS A 21 21.95 29.58 -23.15
C CYS A 21 22.94 28.83 -24.07
N ASN A 22 23.88 29.54 -24.71
CA ASN A 22 24.87 28.94 -25.62
C ASN A 22 26.28 29.49 -25.45
N TYR A 23 26.50 30.39 -24.48
CA TYR A 23 27.77 31.04 -24.28
C TYR A 23 28.52 30.37 -23.12
N PRO A 24 29.77 29.88 -23.32
CA PRO A 24 30.54 29.24 -22.25
C PRO A 24 30.81 30.18 -21.07
N ILE A 25 30.83 29.64 -19.85
CA ILE A 25 31.20 30.37 -18.64
C ILE A 25 32.68 30.13 -18.31
N TRP A 26 33.34 31.13 -17.72
CA TRP A 26 34.70 31.02 -17.18
C TRP A 26 34.88 31.90 -15.94
N GLU A 27 35.93 31.66 -15.18
CA GLU A 27 36.21 32.39 -13.95
C GLU A 27 36.64 33.84 -14.23
N GLY A 28 36.09 34.80 -13.50
CA GLY A 28 36.33 36.24 -13.70
C GLY A 28 35.42 36.91 -14.74
N MET A 29 34.44 36.18 -15.29
CA MET A 29 33.41 36.70 -16.18
C MET A 29 32.45 37.66 -15.44
N GLU A 30 32.34 38.92 -15.87
CA GLU A 30 31.34 39.84 -15.34
C GLU A 30 30.10 39.84 -16.25
N VAL A 31 28.98 39.32 -15.71
CA VAL A 31 27.70 39.22 -16.43
C VAL A 31 26.70 40.17 -15.81
N ARG A 32 26.16 41.07 -16.62
CA ARG A 32 25.10 42.01 -16.25
C ARG A 32 23.80 41.59 -16.93
N THR A 33 22.79 41.31 -16.12
CA THR A 33 21.51 40.73 -16.57
C THR A 33 20.36 41.73 -16.62
N ASP A 34 20.54 42.89 -15.98
CA ASP A 34 19.51 43.88 -15.67
C ASP A 34 19.99 45.32 -15.94
N THR A 35 20.66 45.54 -17.08
CA THR A 35 21.02 46.89 -17.53
C THR A 35 20.00 47.40 -18.52
N GLU A 36 19.86 48.72 -18.63
CA GLU A 36 18.94 49.33 -19.60
C GLU A 36 19.27 48.91 -21.04
N ALA A 37 20.55 48.73 -21.35
CA ALA A 37 20.97 48.22 -22.66
C ALA A 37 20.51 46.77 -22.91
N VAL A 38 20.54 45.90 -21.89
CA VAL A 38 19.97 44.54 -21.97
C VAL A 38 18.46 44.59 -22.20
N HIS A 39 17.74 45.46 -21.47
CA HIS A 39 16.29 45.65 -21.65
C HIS A 39 15.93 46.11 -23.06
N GLN A 40 16.68 47.07 -23.62
CA GLN A 40 16.45 47.53 -25.00
C GLN A 40 16.71 46.43 -26.04
N VAL A 41 17.77 45.63 -25.85
CA VAL A 41 18.08 44.50 -26.75
C VAL A 41 17.00 43.42 -26.65
N ARG A 42 16.55 43.08 -25.43
CA ARG A 42 15.45 42.12 -25.24
C ARG A 42 14.14 42.64 -25.80
N LYS A 43 13.82 43.92 -25.62
CA LYS A 43 12.64 44.57 -26.21
C LYS A 43 12.61 44.38 -27.73
N LEU A 44 13.72 44.65 -28.41
CA LEU A 44 13.85 44.42 -29.86
C LEU A 44 13.62 42.94 -30.23
N ILE A 45 14.16 42.01 -29.45
CA ILE A 45 14.00 40.56 -29.68
C ILE A 45 12.53 40.14 -29.49
N VAL A 46 11.88 40.59 -28.42
CA VAL A 46 10.45 40.31 -28.16
C VAL A 46 9.59 40.86 -29.28
N GLU A 47 9.90 42.05 -29.79
CA GLU A 47 9.21 42.65 -30.92
C GLU A 47 9.35 41.83 -32.22
N MET A 48 10.54 41.30 -32.51
CA MET A 48 10.74 40.37 -33.63
C MET A 48 9.98 39.05 -33.43
N LEU A 49 9.95 38.53 -32.20
CA LEU A 49 9.19 37.31 -31.89
C LEU A 49 7.68 37.54 -32.02
N LEU A 50 7.18 38.71 -31.63
CA LEU A 50 5.79 39.10 -31.78
C LEU A 50 5.41 39.26 -33.26
N ALA A 51 6.31 39.79 -34.08
CA ALA A 51 6.10 39.87 -35.52
C ALA A 51 5.96 38.47 -36.14
N ARG A 52 6.83 37.53 -35.77
CA ARG A 52 6.78 36.16 -36.30
C ARG A 52 5.59 35.35 -35.79
N CYS A 53 5.34 35.43 -34.49
CA CYS A 53 4.35 34.63 -33.78
C CYS A 53 3.28 35.49 -33.11
N PRO A 54 2.50 36.27 -33.89
CA PRO A 54 1.59 37.28 -33.34
C PRO A 54 0.45 36.67 -32.55
N ASP A 55 0.09 35.41 -32.78
CA ASP A 55 -1.05 34.75 -32.14
C ASP A 55 -0.69 33.91 -30.92
N VAL A 56 0.59 33.72 -30.61
CA VAL A 56 1.05 32.89 -29.49
C VAL A 56 0.87 33.62 -28.15
N PRO A 57 0.06 33.09 -27.20
CA PRO A 57 -0.27 33.80 -25.96
C PRO A 57 0.93 34.14 -25.05
N VAL A 58 1.95 33.28 -24.99
CA VAL A 58 3.14 33.57 -24.18
C VAL A 58 3.95 34.74 -24.75
N ILE A 59 3.96 34.91 -26.07
CA ILE A 59 4.67 36.00 -26.73
C ILE A 59 3.91 37.31 -26.59
N LYS A 60 2.57 37.29 -26.67
CA LYS A 60 1.72 38.47 -26.38
C LYS A 60 1.97 39.01 -24.97
N ARG A 61 1.92 38.13 -23.95
CA ARG A 61 2.20 38.51 -22.56
C ARG A 61 3.59 39.10 -22.40
N LEU A 62 4.59 38.49 -23.03
CA LEU A 62 5.96 39.00 -23.00
C LEU A 62 6.08 40.38 -23.70
N ALA A 63 5.35 40.60 -24.79
CA ALA A 63 5.31 41.90 -25.46
C ALA A 63 4.68 43.00 -24.59
N GLU A 64 3.60 42.67 -23.88
CA GLU A 64 2.96 43.57 -22.90
C GLU A 64 3.93 43.99 -21.79
N GLU A 65 4.71 43.05 -21.24
CA GLU A 65 5.73 43.34 -20.22
C GLU A 65 6.79 44.35 -20.69
N TYR A 66 7.15 44.32 -21.99
CA TYR A 66 8.09 45.27 -22.58
C TYR A 66 7.42 46.53 -23.17
N GLY A 67 6.10 46.69 -22.98
CA GLY A 67 5.32 47.81 -23.51
C GLY A 67 5.35 47.88 -25.03
N ILE A 68 5.12 46.74 -25.69
CA ILE A 68 5.03 46.60 -27.14
C ILE A 68 3.57 46.31 -27.50
N GLU A 69 2.87 47.27 -28.10
CA GLU A 69 1.48 47.10 -28.55
C GLU A 69 1.41 46.46 -29.94
N GLU A 70 2.29 46.90 -30.87
CA GLU A 70 2.44 46.32 -32.20
C GLU A 70 3.92 46.23 -32.60
N PRO A 71 4.32 45.18 -33.33
CA PRO A 71 5.67 45.05 -33.83
C PRO A 71 5.94 45.98 -35.03
N ARG A 72 7.13 46.58 -35.09
CA ARG A 72 7.62 47.35 -36.25
C ARG A 72 7.94 46.51 -37.49
N PHE A 73 7.96 45.18 -37.35
CA PHE A 73 8.29 44.24 -38.42
C PHE A 73 7.01 43.66 -39.04
N GLU A 74 7.11 43.16 -40.27
CA GLU A 74 6.01 42.48 -40.95
C GLU A 74 5.55 41.26 -40.15
N LYS A 75 4.23 41.13 -39.97
CA LYS A 75 3.64 40.03 -39.21
C LYS A 75 3.61 38.75 -40.06
N GLU A 76 4.13 37.66 -39.52
CA GLU A 76 4.01 36.30 -40.09
C GLU A 76 2.88 35.53 -39.37
N SER A 77 2.57 34.32 -39.83
CA SER A 77 1.58 33.42 -39.21
C SER A 77 2.25 32.12 -38.77
N ASP A 78 3.32 32.24 -38.00
CA ASP A 78 4.05 31.09 -37.43
C ASP A 78 3.73 30.96 -35.93
N ASP A 79 3.88 29.78 -35.37
CA ASP A 79 3.75 29.46 -33.95
C ASP A 79 5.05 28.92 -33.35
N CYS A 80 6.13 28.80 -34.15
CA CYS A 80 7.45 28.38 -33.72
C CYS A 80 8.47 29.54 -33.61
N ILE A 81 9.02 29.74 -32.40
CA ILE A 81 10.11 30.71 -32.17
C ILE A 81 11.53 30.16 -32.46
N LEU A 82 11.62 28.96 -33.02
CA LEU A 82 12.87 28.29 -33.40
C LEU A 82 13.92 28.26 -32.27
N CYS A 83 13.48 28.03 -31.03
CA CYS A 83 14.38 28.00 -29.86
C CYS A 83 15.25 26.74 -29.79
N GLY A 84 14.88 25.67 -30.50
CA GLY A 84 15.60 24.40 -30.53
C GLY A 84 15.52 23.58 -29.24
N LEU A 85 14.70 23.97 -28.26
CA LEU A 85 14.55 23.21 -27.00
C LEU A 85 14.02 21.79 -27.26
N CYS A 86 13.00 21.67 -28.12
CA CYS A 86 12.40 20.39 -28.52
C CYS A 86 13.41 19.45 -29.20
N VAL A 87 14.28 19.98 -30.08
CA VAL A 87 15.34 19.20 -30.75
C VAL A 87 16.39 18.75 -29.74
N ARG A 88 16.90 19.66 -28.89
CA ARG A 88 17.90 19.34 -27.86
C ARG A 88 17.40 18.29 -26.87
N ILE A 89 16.14 18.38 -26.43
CA ILE A 89 15.59 17.36 -25.53
C ILE A 89 15.37 16.03 -26.26
N CYS A 90 14.96 16.05 -27.54
CA CYS A 90 14.77 14.83 -28.33
C CYS A 90 16.10 14.07 -28.52
N GLU A 91 17.19 14.80 -28.72
CA GLU A 91 18.56 14.28 -28.73
C GLU A 91 18.99 13.76 -27.35
N LYS A 92 18.75 14.53 -26.26
CA LYS A 92 19.01 14.07 -24.88
C LYS A 92 18.22 12.80 -24.52
N MET A 93 17.05 12.59 -25.12
CA MET A 93 16.25 11.36 -24.97
C MET A 93 16.77 10.20 -25.82
N GLY A 94 17.81 10.38 -26.65
CA GLY A 94 18.43 9.32 -27.45
C GLY A 94 17.67 8.92 -28.72
N ASN A 95 16.64 9.67 -29.14
CA ASN A 95 15.86 9.35 -30.34
C ASN A 95 16.21 10.23 -31.55
N SER A 96 16.42 11.54 -31.33
CA SER A 96 16.68 12.52 -32.39
C SER A 96 15.66 12.51 -33.55
N ALA A 97 14.38 12.27 -33.24
CA ALA A 97 13.30 12.14 -34.21
C ALA A 97 12.93 13.46 -34.93
N ILE A 98 13.28 14.61 -34.35
CA ILE A 98 13.08 15.94 -34.91
C ILE A 98 14.40 16.70 -34.96
N SER A 99 14.55 17.59 -35.93
CA SER A 99 15.73 18.42 -36.13
C SER A 99 15.36 19.81 -36.62
N LEU A 100 16.32 20.74 -36.58
CA LEU A 100 16.18 22.03 -37.28
C LEU A 100 16.57 21.82 -38.74
N THR A 101 15.61 21.88 -39.65
CA THR A 101 15.79 21.74 -41.09
C THR A 101 15.74 23.13 -41.76
N GLY A 102 16.28 23.24 -42.98
CA GLY A 102 16.35 24.51 -43.71
C GLY A 102 17.51 25.43 -43.32
N ARG A 103 17.59 26.61 -43.94
CA ARG A 103 18.60 27.66 -43.65
C ARG A 103 17.97 29.05 -43.70
N GLY A 104 18.50 29.97 -42.90
CA GLY A 104 18.04 31.36 -42.89
C GLY A 104 16.56 31.48 -42.50
N VAL A 105 15.76 32.10 -43.37
CA VAL A 105 14.32 32.33 -43.16
C VAL A 105 13.47 31.07 -43.31
N GLU A 106 13.97 30.03 -44.00
CA GLU A 106 13.28 28.75 -44.21
C GLU A 106 13.54 27.74 -43.09
N MET A 107 14.13 28.17 -41.97
CA MET A 107 14.45 27.27 -40.87
C MET A 107 13.18 26.84 -40.13
N THR A 108 12.95 25.54 -39.99
CA THR A 108 11.80 24.98 -39.26
C THR A 108 12.24 23.81 -38.36
N VAL A 109 11.39 23.45 -37.40
CA VAL A 109 11.57 22.20 -36.65
C VAL A 109 10.73 21.14 -37.32
N ASP A 110 11.35 20.07 -37.80
CA ASP A 110 10.62 19.01 -38.48
C ASP A 110 11.31 17.64 -38.34
N THR A 111 10.56 16.60 -38.67
CA THR A 111 11.02 15.25 -38.93
C THR A 111 11.85 15.16 -40.21
N PRO A 112 12.77 14.18 -40.32
CA PRO A 112 13.40 13.87 -41.60
C PRO A 112 12.35 13.58 -42.68
N PHE A 113 12.47 14.26 -43.82
CA PHE A 113 11.58 14.12 -44.99
C PHE A 113 10.12 14.58 -44.80
N HIS A 114 9.79 15.34 -43.75
CA HIS A 114 8.44 15.87 -43.51
C HIS A 114 7.36 14.78 -43.40
N VAL A 115 7.73 13.63 -42.82
CA VAL A 115 6.84 12.48 -42.63
C VAL A 115 6.94 11.94 -41.21
N GLN A 116 5.82 11.44 -40.69
CA GLN A 116 5.79 10.76 -39.40
C GLN A 116 6.84 9.64 -39.37
N THR A 117 7.64 9.61 -38.30
CA THR A 117 8.74 8.66 -38.12
C THR A 117 8.42 7.59 -37.08
N ASP A 118 8.81 6.36 -37.37
CA ASP A 118 8.75 5.22 -36.46
C ASP A 118 9.94 5.22 -35.46
N VAL A 119 10.93 6.11 -35.65
CA VAL A 119 12.05 6.31 -34.71
C VAL A 119 11.59 6.95 -33.40
N CYS A 120 10.50 7.73 -33.44
CA CYS A 120 9.98 8.40 -32.26
C CYS A 120 9.25 7.42 -31.34
N ILE A 121 9.76 7.19 -30.13
CA ILE A 121 9.08 6.33 -29.13
C ILE A 121 7.88 6.99 -28.41
N ALA A 122 7.42 8.15 -28.88
CA ALA A 122 6.38 8.97 -28.25
C ALA A 122 6.62 9.27 -26.76
N CYS A 123 7.86 9.64 -26.37
CA CYS A 123 8.19 9.97 -24.97
C CYS A 123 7.59 11.29 -24.47
N GLY A 124 7.10 12.17 -25.35
CA GLY A 124 6.46 13.44 -24.99
C GLY A 124 7.38 14.56 -24.50
N ALA A 125 8.68 14.31 -24.35
CA ALA A 125 9.62 15.30 -23.82
C ALA A 125 9.67 16.60 -24.66
N CYS A 126 9.61 16.50 -25.98
CA CYS A 126 9.64 17.65 -26.90
C CYS A 126 8.40 18.56 -26.77
N VAL A 127 7.22 17.97 -26.55
CA VAL A 127 5.97 18.69 -26.29
C VAL A 127 6.06 19.42 -24.96
N SER A 128 6.53 18.72 -23.91
CA SER A 128 6.61 19.27 -22.56
C SER A 128 7.54 20.49 -22.44
N VAL A 129 8.57 20.61 -23.28
CA VAL A 129 9.52 21.74 -23.25
C VAL A 129 9.20 22.84 -24.27
N CYS A 130 8.18 22.66 -25.12
CA CYS A 130 7.83 23.64 -26.15
C CYS A 130 7.08 24.82 -25.51
N PRO A 131 7.65 26.04 -25.49
CA PRO A 131 7.02 27.18 -24.81
C PRO A 131 5.81 27.74 -25.55
N THR A 132 5.71 27.49 -26.87
CA THR A 132 4.63 28.03 -27.72
C THR A 132 3.52 27.03 -28.03
N GLY A 133 3.71 25.75 -27.69
CA GLY A 133 2.78 24.68 -28.07
C GLY A 133 2.87 24.24 -29.54
N HIS A 134 3.85 24.72 -30.31
CA HIS A 134 4.05 24.35 -31.72
C HIS A 134 4.22 22.85 -31.95
N ILE A 135 4.90 22.15 -31.03
CA ILE A 135 5.19 20.73 -31.20
C ILE A 135 3.97 19.88 -30.86
N LYS A 136 3.42 19.22 -31.87
CA LYS A 136 2.38 18.20 -31.73
C LYS A 136 2.93 16.83 -32.10
N LEU A 137 2.63 15.82 -31.28
CA LEU A 137 3.15 14.47 -31.53
C LEU A 137 2.54 13.77 -32.72
N GLU A 138 1.28 14.10 -33.04
CA GLU A 138 0.59 13.61 -34.22
C GLU A 138 1.30 13.99 -35.52
N ASP A 139 2.03 15.12 -35.55
CA ASP A 139 2.83 15.53 -36.71
C ASP A 139 4.16 14.78 -36.79
N ILE A 140 4.66 14.26 -35.65
CA ILE A 140 5.98 13.63 -35.54
C ILE A 140 5.91 12.11 -35.69
N THR A 141 4.87 11.46 -35.17
CA THR A 141 4.83 10.00 -35.07
C THR A 141 3.41 9.44 -35.11
N LYS A 142 3.31 8.18 -35.51
CA LYS A 142 2.07 7.38 -35.45
C LYS A 142 1.83 6.79 -34.06
N HIS A 143 2.84 6.81 -33.19
CA HIS A 143 2.75 6.27 -31.85
C HIS A 143 2.02 7.23 -30.91
N SER A 144 1.05 6.73 -30.14
CA SER A 144 0.38 7.51 -29.10
C SER A 144 1.15 7.46 -27.78
N ILE A 145 1.15 8.58 -27.03
CA ILE A 145 1.59 8.56 -25.63
C ILE A 145 0.60 7.68 -24.87
N LYS A 146 1.08 6.58 -24.31
CA LYS A 146 0.33 5.79 -23.35
C LYS A 146 0.92 6.03 -21.96
N PRO A 147 0.13 6.52 -20.99
CA PRO A 147 0.59 6.58 -19.62
C PRO A 147 0.93 5.16 -19.15
N ILE A 148 1.94 5.05 -18.29
CA ILE A 148 2.28 3.77 -17.67
C ILE A 148 1.25 3.55 -16.56
N PRO A 149 0.37 2.55 -16.63
CA PRO A 149 -0.62 2.33 -15.58
C PRO A 149 0.08 1.94 -14.27
N SER A 150 -0.38 2.49 -13.15
CA SER A 150 0.03 2.07 -11.80
C SER A 150 -0.59 0.71 -11.51
N GLU A 151 0.24 -0.32 -11.30
CA GLU A 151 -0.22 -1.66 -10.94
C GLU A 151 -0.91 -1.65 -9.56
N TYR A 152 -0.40 -0.85 -8.63
CA TYR A 152 -0.98 -0.70 -7.29
C TYR A 152 -2.36 -0.02 -7.31
N ASP A 153 -2.55 0.96 -8.20
CA ASP A 153 -3.84 1.65 -8.35
C ASP A 153 -4.74 1.02 -9.43
N MET A 154 -4.49 -0.24 -9.79
CA MET A 154 -5.27 -0.99 -10.78
C MET A 154 -5.41 -0.27 -12.14
N GLY A 155 -4.43 0.53 -12.53
CA GLY A 155 -4.43 1.31 -13.77
C GLY A 155 -5.30 2.57 -13.76
N LEU A 156 -6.00 2.88 -12.66
CA LEU A 156 -6.81 4.10 -12.52
C LEU A 156 -5.98 5.39 -12.57
N LYS A 157 -4.68 5.28 -12.27
CA LYS A 157 -3.71 6.38 -12.30
C LYS A 157 -2.45 5.95 -13.03
N GLY A 158 -1.85 6.90 -13.75
CA GLY A 158 -0.53 6.71 -14.36
C GLY A 158 0.61 6.84 -13.34
N ARG A 159 1.68 6.07 -13.50
CA ARG A 159 2.95 6.20 -12.78
C ARG A 159 4.09 6.62 -13.71
N LYS A 160 5.21 6.99 -13.11
CA LYS A 160 6.47 7.29 -13.82
C LYS A 160 7.34 6.03 -13.95
N PRO A 161 8.33 5.99 -14.86
CA PRO A 161 9.28 4.88 -14.94
C PRO A 161 10.12 4.69 -13.68
N ILE A 162 10.50 5.79 -13.03
CA ILE A 162 11.04 5.77 -11.65
C ILE A 162 9.89 6.01 -10.68
N TYR A 163 9.65 5.09 -9.76
CA TYR A 163 8.46 5.10 -8.91
C TYR A 163 8.71 4.42 -7.57
N VAL A 164 7.87 4.77 -6.60
CA VAL A 164 7.64 3.98 -5.39
C VAL A 164 6.27 3.31 -5.58
N PRO A 165 6.10 2.01 -5.31
CA PRO A 165 4.84 1.31 -5.53
C PRO A 165 3.62 1.97 -4.86
N TYR A 166 3.78 2.39 -3.61
CA TYR A 166 2.76 3.13 -2.84
C TYR A 166 3.42 3.90 -1.69
N ALA A 167 2.70 4.86 -1.08
CA ALA A 167 3.27 5.82 -0.13
C ALA A 167 3.85 5.20 1.15
N GLN A 168 3.44 3.98 1.52
CA GLN A 168 3.91 3.25 2.70
C GLN A 168 4.66 1.97 2.31
N ALA A 169 5.27 1.93 1.12
CA ALA A 169 6.07 0.79 0.69
C ALA A 169 7.20 0.51 1.68
N ILE A 170 7.49 -0.77 1.92
CA ILE A 170 8.57 -1.21 2.80
C ILE A 170 9.45 -2.20 2.04
N PRO A 171 10.74 -1.87 1.79
CA PRO A 171 11.38 -0.58 2.06
C PRO A 171 10.80 0.54 1.18
N ASN A 172 10.73 1.79 1.68
CA ASN A 172 10.29 2.94 0.90
C ASN A 172 11.42 3.45 -0.01
N THR A 173 11.82 2.61 -0.96
CA THR A 173 12.92 2.89 -1.89
C THR A 173 12.37 2.95 -3.31
N PRO A 174 12.68 3.98 -4.10
CA PRO A 174 12.25 4.06 -5.49
C PRO A 174 12.93 2.99 -6.34
N ALA A 175 12.19 2.45 -7.30
CA ALA A 175 12.68 1.52 -8.31
C ALA A 175 12.56 2.14 -9.71
N ILE A 176 13.45 1.74 -10.63
CA ILE A 176 13.37 2.10 -12.04
C ILE A 176 12.87 0.89 -12.83
N ASP A 177 11.70 1.03 -13.45
CA ASP A 177 11.19 0.06 -14.41
C ASP A 177 11.99 0.13 -15.71
N ARG A 178 12.94 -0.80 -15.86
CA ARG A 178 13.81 -0.91 -17.04
C ARG A 178 13.01 -1.08 -18.34
N SER A 179 11.86 -1.75 -18.29
CA SER A 179 11.01 -2.00 -19.47
C SER A 179 10.31 -0.75 -19.99
N LYS A 180 10.17 0.29 -19.16
CA LYS A 180 9.49 1.55 -19.51
C LYS A 180 10.44 2.74 -19.58
N CYS A 181 11.56 2.71 -18.86
CA CYS A 181 12.52 3.79 -18.78
C CYS A 181 13.15 4.12 -20.15
N VAL A 182 13.15 5.40 -20.52
CA VAL A 182 13.74 5.89 -21.77
C VAL A 182 15.25 5.63 -21.81
N HIS A 183 15.95 5.70 -20.66
CA HIS A 183 17.39 5.42 -20.59
C HIS A 183 17.71 4.02 -21.11
N PHE A 184 17.05 2.99 -20.56
CA PHE A 184 17.31 1.60 -20.93
C PHE A 184 16.84 1.24 -22.34
N LYS A 185 15.93 2.04 -22.93
CA LYS A 185 15.48 1.87 -24.33
C LYS A 185 16.40 2.52 -25.35
N THR A 186 17.06 3.63 -25.00
CA THR A 186 17.73 4.52 -25.99
C THR A 186 19.18 4.85 -25.65
N GLY A 187 19.62 4.60 -24.42
CA GLY A 187 20.91 5.05 -23.87
C GLY A 187 20.97 6.52 -23.46
N GLY A 188 19.96 7.34 -23.79
CA GLY A 188 20.04 8.81 -23.66
C GLY A 188 19.60 9.40 -22.32
N CYS A 189 18.31 9.26 -21.98
CA CYS A 189 17.70 10.00 -20.87
C CYS A 189 18.36 9.71 -19.51
N LYS A 190 18.92 10.73 -18.84
CA LYS A 190 19.47 10.63 -17.46
C LYS A 190 18.93 11.70 -16.51
N ILE A 191 17.78 12.27 -16.82
CA ILE A 191 17.23 13.44 -16.10
C ILE A 191 17.03 13.13 -14.61
N CYS A 192 16.56 11.93 -14.24
CA CYS A 192 16.36 11.62 -12.82
C CYS A 192 17.68 11.64 -12.02
N ALA A 193 18.82 11.27 -12.62
CA ALA A 193 20.12 11.40 -11.98
C ALA A 193 20.52 12.87 -11.79
N ASP A 194 20.27 13.74 -12.78
CA ASP A 194 20.55 15.18 -12.69
C ASP A 194 19.83 15.86 -11.49
N PHE A 195 18.67 15.35 -11.08
CA PHE A 195 17.87 15.87 -9.95
C PHE A 195 18.10 15.13 -8.62
N CYS A 196 18.89 14.05 -8.62
CA CYS A 196 19.11 13.24 -7.42
C CYS A 196 20.23 13.86 -6.55
N GLY A 197 19.87 14.65 -5.55
CA GLY A 197 20.85 15.32 -4.68
C GLY A 197 21.78 14.39 -3.87
N VAL A 198 21.39 13.13 -3.71
CA VAL A 198 22.17 12.09 -2.99
C VAL A 198 22.90 11.13 -3.93
N ASN A 199 22.83 11.33 -5.25
CA ASN A 199 23.50 10.51 -6.27
C ASN A 199 23.22 9.00 -6.16
N ALA A 200 22.00 8.60 -5.77
CA ALA A 200 21.64 7.21 -5.54
C ALA A 200 21.30 6.41 -6.82
N ILE A 201 21.14 7.08 -7.96
CA ILE A 201 20.72 6.42 -9.21
C ILE A 201 21.93 5.84 -9.93
N ASP A 202 22.01 4.51 -9.98
CA ASP A 202 22.99 3.77 -10.75
C ASP A 202 22.31 2.97 -11.88
N TYR A 203 22.56 3.37 -13.14
CA TYR A 203 22.04 2.68 -14.31
C TYR A 203 22.82 1.41 -14.68
N SER A 204 23.99 1.19 -14.06
CA SER A 204 24.85 0.04 -14.30
C SER A 204 24.61 -1.13 -13.36
N GLN A 205 23.72 -0.96 -12.37
CA GLN A 205 23.33 -2.04 -11.45
C GLN A 205 22.84 -3.27 -12.25
N GLU A 206 23.25 -4.46 -11.86
CA GLU A 206 22.82 -5.72 -12.48
C GLU A 206 22.09 -6.60 -11.46
N ASP A 207 21.36 -7.59 -11.96
CA ASP A 207 20.69 -8.56 -11.11
C ASP A 207 21.75 -9.45 -10.43
N GLU A 208 21.68 -9.58 -9.11
CA GLU A 208 22.58 -10.44 -8.33
C GLU A 208 21.89 -11.76 -8.01
N VAL A 209 22.58 -12.88 -8.27
CA VAL A 209 22.13 -14.20 -7.84
C VAL A 209 22.73 -14.48 -6.46
N VAL A 210 21.88 -14.49 -5.44
CA VAL A 210 22.26 -14.84 -4.07
C VAL A 210 21.93 -16.31 -3.81
N GLU A 211 22.96 -17.11 -3.52
CA GLU A 211 22.78 -18.51 -3.13
C GLU A 211 22.56 -18.61 -1.62
N LEU A 212 21.40 -19.15 -1.21
CA LEU A 212 21.02 -19.34 0.18
C LEU A 212 20.83 -20.82 0.50
N ASN A 213 21.54 -21.31 1.52
CA ASN A 213 21.32 -22.66 2.05
C ASN A 213 20.20 -22.60 3.09
N VAL A 214 19.02 -23.10 2.74
CA VAL A 214 17.83 -23.09 3.60
C VAL A 214 17.37 -24.52 3.91
N GLY A 215 17.00 -24.78 5.16
CA GLY A 215 16.47 -26.09 5.59
C GLY A 215 14.96 -26.22 5.47
N SER A 216 14.24 -25.11 5.32
CA SER A 216 12.79 -25.08 5.12
C SER A 216 12.38 -23.87 4.28
N ILE A 217 11.27 -23.99 3.54
CA ILE A 217 10.68 -22.95 2.69
C ILE A 217 9.21 -22.77 3.05
N ILE A 218 8.76 -21.53 3.21
CA ILE A 218 7.33 -21.20 3.39
C ILE A 218 6.86 -20.39 2.18
N LEU A 219 5.87 -20.90 1.47
CA LEU A 219 5.28 -20.26 0.30
C LEU A 219 4.11 -19.37 0.72
N ALA A 220 4.29 -18.05 0.60
CA ALA A 220 3.26 -17.04 0.81
C ALA A 220 3.08 -16.07 -0.38
N PRO A 221 3.04 -16.53 -1.65
CA PRO A 221 3.02 -15.65 -2.82
C PRO A 221 1.67 -14.93 -3.05
N GLY A 222 0.64 -15.26 -2.26
CA GLY A 222 -0.68 -14.62 -2.36
C GLY A 222 -1.51 -15.15 -3.53
N PHE A 223 -2.10 -14.23 -4.29
CA PHE A 223 -3.03 -14.51 -5.39
C PHE A 223 -3.00 -13.38 -6.43
N ARG A 224 -3.66 -13.60 -7.57
CA ARG A 224 -4.04 -12.57 -8.54
C ARG A 224 -5.57 -12.41 -8.56
N PRO A 225 -6.13 -11.18 -8.56
CA PRO A 225 -7.55 -10.97 -8.80
C PRO A 225 -7.94 -11.45 -10.20
N PHE A 226 -9.10 -12.08 -10.32
CA PHE A 226 -9.65 -12.50 -11.61
C PHE A 226 -9.85 -11.31 -12.55
N ASP A 227 -9.44 -11.45 -13.81
CA ASP A 227 -9.64 -10.43 -14.85
C ASP A 227 -10.96 -10.68 -15.63
N PRO A 228 -12.00 -9.84 -15.45
CA PRO A 228 -13.26 -9.99 -16.17
C PRO A 228 -13.21 -9.43 -17.61
N GLY A 229 -12.06 -8.96 -18.10
CA GLY A 229 -11.91 -8.33 -19.42
C GLY A 229 -12.31 -9.20 -20.61
N ALA A 230 -12.18 -10.52 -20.47
CA ALA A 230 -12.62 -11.48 -21.50
C ALA A 230 -14.16 -11.61 -21.59
N PHE A 231 -14.92 -11.13 -20.61
CA PHE A 231 -16.36 -11.33 -20.51
C PHE A 231 -17.15 -10.11 -21.00
N SER A 232 -17.49 -10.14 -22.30
CA SER A 232 -18.24 -9.06 -22.95
C SER A 232 -19.62 -8.80 -22.32
N THR A 233 -20.20 -9.75 -21.60
CA THR A 233 -21.51 -9.62 -20.94
C THR A 233 -21.47 -8.64 -19.78
N TYR A 234 -20.35 -8.52 -19.09
CA TYR A 234 -20.19 -7.55 -18.00
C TYR A 234 -19.81 -6.15 -18.49
N ARG A 235 -19.33 -6.02 -19.74
CA ARG A 235 -18.90 -4.73 -20.33
C ARG A 235 -17.71 -4.06 -19.64
N TYR A 236 -17.00 -4.76 -18.75
CA TYR A 236 -15.82 -4.24 -18.03
C TYR A 236 -14.78 -3.59 -18.96
N ALA A 237 -14.30 -4.32 -19.96
CA ALA A 237 -13.28 -3.81 -20.90
C ALA A 237 -13.78 -2.66 -21.80
N THR A 238 -15.08 -2.41 -21.86
CA THR A 238 -15.70 -1.49 -22.83
C THR A 238 -16.42 -0.30 -22.20
N HIS A 239 -16.63 -0.30 -20.88
CA HIS A 239 -17.43 0.74 -20.22
C HIS A 239 -16.79 1.19 -18.90
N PRO A 240 -16.44 2.48 -18.76
CA PRO A 240 -15.67 3.00 -17.62
C PRO A 240 -16.38 2.89 -16.26
N ASN A 241 -17.72 2.90 -16.22
CA ASN A 241 -18.48 2.77 -14.96
C ASN A 241 -18.70 1.32 -14.50
N VAL A 242 -18.16 0.35 -15.24
CA VAL A 242 -18.07 -1.04 -14.76
C VAL A 242 -16.64 -1.25 -14.30
N ILE A 243 -16.44 -1.47 -13.01
CA ILE A 243 -15.13 -1.65 -12.38
C ILE A 243 -15.12 -2.93 -11.55
N THR A 244 -13.94 -3.40 -11.21
CA THR A 244 -13.69 -4.49 -10.28
C THR A 244 -13.74 -3.99 -8.84
N SER A 245 -13.98 -4.91 -7.89
CA SER A 245 -13.87 -4.62 -6.46
C SER A 245 -12.48 -4.07 -6.08
N MET A 246 -11.41 -4.58 -6.71
CA MET A 246 -10.05 -4.09 -6.47
C MET A 246 -9.85 -2.62 -6.91
N GLU A 247 -10.40 -2.21 -8.07
CA GLU A 247 -10.40 -0.80 -8.47
C GLU A 247 -11.22 0.05 -7.52
N PHE A 248 -12.37 -0.46 -7.06
CA PHE A 248 -13.22 0.24 -6.11
C PHE A 248 -12.55 0.47 -4.76
N GLU A 249 -11.80 -0.51 -4.24
CA GLU A 249 -10.96 -0.36 -3.05
C GLU A 249 -9.93 0.77 -3.22
N ARG A 250 -9.37 0.93 -4.42
CA ARG A 250 -8.44 2.03 -4.71
C ARG A 250 -9.17 3.38 -4.73
N ILE A 251 -10.38 3.46 -5.29
CA ILE A 251 -11.20 4.69 -5.27
C ILE A 251 -11.55 5.10 -3.83
N LEU A 252 -11.93 4.15 -2.98
CA LEU A 252 -12.26 4.43 -1.57
C LEU A 252 -11.03 4.73 -0.70
N SER A 253 -9.83 4.39 -1.17
CA SER A 253 -8.59 4.57 -0.40
C SER A 253 -8.18 6.04 -0.32
N ALA A 254 -7.87 6.53 0.89
CA ALA A 254 -7.33 7.87 1.11
C ALA A 254 -5.99 8.13 0.39
N SER A 255 -5.16 7.09 0.21
CA SER A 255 -3.92 7.16 -0.58
C SER A 255 -4.13 6.78 -2.05
N GLY A 256 -5.38 6.57 -2.45
CA GLY A 256 -5.79 6.17 -3.79
C GLY A 256 -5.83 7.31 -4.81
N PRO A 257 -6.15 6.98 -6.08
CA PRO A 257 -6.18 7.94 -7.18
C PRO A 257 -7.17 9.10 -6.97
N THR A 258 -8.25 8.86 -6.23
CA THR A 258 -9.32 9.84 -5.97
C THR A 258 -9.30 10.35 -4.52
N MET A 259 -8.24 10.06 -3.74
CA MET A 259 -8.08 10.47 -2.34
C MET A 259 -9.27 10.08 -1.44
N GLY A 260 -9.94 8.97 -1.75
CA GLY A 260 -11.12 8.49 -1.03
C GLY A 260 -12.45 9.12 -1.48
N HIS A 261 -12.44 10.03 -2.45
CA HIS A 261 -13.69 10.57 -3.02
C HIS A 261 -14.34 9.52 -3.93
N LEU A 262 -15.61 9.20 -3.64
CA LEU A 262 -16.41 8.25 -4.39
C LEU A 262 -16.87 8.88 -5.71
N VAL A 263 -16.28 8.47 -6.83
CA VAL A 263 -16.57 9.06 -8.15
C VAL A 263 -16.72 8.01 -9.24
N ARG A 264 -17.56 8.31 -10.22
CA ARG A 264 -17.68 7.57 -11.48
C ARG A 264 -16.42 7.75 -12.33
N PRO A 265 -15.78 6.69 -12.84
CA PRO A 265 -14.62 6.83 -13.70
C PRO A 265 -14.91 7.54 -15.03
N SER A 266 -16.16 7.54 -15.52
CA SER A 266 -16.51 8.20 -16.78
C SER A 266 -16.44 9.72 -16.75
N ASP A 267 -16.93 10.33 -15.67
CA ASP A 267 -17.22 11.76 -15.61
C ASP A 267 -16.88 12.40 -14.26
N HIS A 268 -16.27 11.64 -13.35
CA HIS A 268 -15.86 12.05 -12.01
C HIS A 268 -16.98 12.60 -11.12
N LYS A 269 -18.25 12.31 -11.44
CA LYS A 269 -19.38 12.68 -10.58
C LYS A 269 -19.62 11.62 -9.50
N GLU A 270 -20.20 12.07 -8.39
CA GLU A 270 -20.64 11.17 -7.34
C GLU A 270 -21.79 10.28 -7.82
N PRO A 271 -21.69 8.94 -7.68
CA PRO A 271 -22.79 8.04 -7.97
C PRO A 271 -23.88 8.16 -6.89
N LYS A 272 -25.14 8.07 -7.29
CA LYS A 272 -26.31 7.97 -6.41
C LYS A 272 -26.78 6.54 -6.25
N LYS A 273 -26.38 5.64 -7.15
CA LYS A 273 -26.85 4.26 -7.18
C LYS A 273 -25.80 3.28 -7.69
N ILE A 274 -25.45 2.28 -6.89
CA ILE A 274 -24.34 1.35 -7.14
C ILE A 274 -24.80 -0.12 -7.01
N ALA A 275 -24.39 -0.96 -7.96
CA ALA A 275 -24.62 -2.40 -7.94
C ALA A 275 -23.32 -3.19 -7.72
N TRP A 276 -23.29 -4.12 -6.76
CA TRP A 276 -22.24 -5.12 -6.61
C TRP A 276 -22.68 -6.47 -7.14
N LEU A 277 -21.86 -7.10 -7.97
CA LEU A 277 -22.17 -8.35 -8.64
C LEU A 277 -21.29 -9.46 -8.08
N GLN A 278 -21.89 -10.38 -7.33
CA GLN A 278 -21.15 -11.44 -6.67
C GLN A 278 -20.74 -12.58 -7.61
N CYS A 279 -19.69 -13.31 -7.22
CA CYS A 279 -19.20 -14.51 -7.89
C CYS A 279 -18.69 -14.26 -9.32
N VAL A 280 -18.09 -13.10 -9.59
CA VAL A 280 -17.42 -12.85 -10.88
C VAL A 280 -16.09 -13.60 -10.89
N GLY A 281 -15.91 -14.57 -11.80
CA GLY A 281 -14.72 -15.42 -11.84
C GLY A 281 -14.68 -16.51 -10.77
N SER A 282 -15.84 -16.89 -10.21
CA SER A 282 -15.96 -17.97 -9.21
C SER A 282 -17.31 -18.66 -9.33
N ARG A 283 -17.37 -19.94 -8.97
CA ARG A 283 -18.58 -20.78 -9.12
C ARG A 283 -19.12 -20.72 -10.57
N ASP A 284 -18.21 -20.73 -11.54
CA ASP A 284 -18.52 -20.66 -12.96
C ASP A 284 -17.65 -21.63 -13.78
N ILE A 285 -18.16 -22.85 -13.91
CA ILE A 285 -17.54 -23.94 -14.67
C ILE A 285 -17.67 -23.78 -16.20
N ASN A 286 -18.52 -22.86 -16.67
CA ASN A 286 -18.79 -22.72 -18.11
C ASN A 286 -17.80 -21.75 -18.76
N LYS A 287 -17.53 -20.64 -18.06
CA LYS A 287 -16.90 -19.45 -18.65
C LYS A 287 -15.42 -19.28 -18.31
N CYS A 288 -15.02 -19.63 -17.09
CA CYS A 288 -13.63 -19.55 -16.63
C CYS A 288 -13.14 -20.84 -15.96
N ASP A 289 -13.98 -21.88 -15.93
CA ASP A 289 -13.71 -23.17 -15.29
C ASP A 289 -13.38 -23.10 -13.78
N HIS A 290 -13.72 -21.99 -13.12
CA HIS A 290 -13.53 -21.82 -11.69
C HIS A 290 -14.73 -22.40 -10.93
N GLY A 291 -14.69 -23.71 -10.67
CA GLY A 291 -15.71 -24.42 -9.89
C GLY A 291 -15.74 -24.08 -8.39
N TYR A 292 -14.71 -23.38 -7.89
CA TYR A 292 -14.56 -23.04 -6.48
C TYR A 292 -15.19 -21.70 -6.09
N CYS A 293 -15.35 -21.48 -4.79
CA CYS A 293 -15.75 -20.20 -4.22
C CYS A 293 -14.52 -19.43 -3.74
N SER A 294 -14.48 -18.13 -4.03
CA SER A 294 -13.41 -17.23 -3.60
C SER A 294 -13.45 -16.82 -2.12
N ALA A 295 -14.39 -17.35 -1.33
CA ALA A 295 -14.55 -17.17 0.13
C ALA A 295 -14.77 -15.74 0.67
N VAL A 296 -14.10 -14.72 0.12
CA VAL A 296 -14.05 -13.35 0.66
C VAL A 296 -14.97 -12.37 -0.05
N CYS A 297 -15.42 -12.70 -1.28
CA CYS A 297 -16.18 -11.76 -2.12
C CYS A 297 -17.52 -11.32 -1.56
N CYS A 298 -18.16 -12.15 -0.74
CA CYS A 298 -19.34 -11.75 0.02
C CYS A 298 -19.02 -10.64 1.01
N MET A 299 -17.96 -10.81 1.80
CA MET A 299 -17.63 -9.90 2.88
C MET A 299 -17.06 -8.57 2.39
N TYR A 300 -16.13 -8.58 1.42
CA TYR A 300 -15.61 -7.31 0.92
C TYR A 300 -16.69 -6.50 0.19
N ALA A 301 -17.65 -7.13 -0.49
CA ALA A 301 -18.74 -6.39 -1.15
C ALA A 301 -19.69 -5.74 -0.14
N ILE A 302 -20.01 -6.43 0.96
CA ILE A 302 -20.75 -5.85 2.09
C ILE A 302 -19.97 -4.66 2.67
N LYS A 303 -18.67 -4.86 2.92
CA LYS A 303 -17.78 -3.83 3.46
C LYS A 303 -17.71 -2.60 2.54
N GLU A 304 -17.47 -2.81 1.25
CA GLU A 304 -17.43 -1.75 0.24
C GLU A 304 -18.75 -0.98 0.18
N ALA A 305 -19.90 -1.67 0.22
CA ALA A 305 -21.21 -1.01 0.20
C ALA A 305 -21.47 -0.15 1.45
N VAL A 306 -21.05 -0.61 2.62
CA VAL A 306 -21.13 0.15 3.87
C VAL A 306 -20.20 1.36 3.83
N ILE A 307 -18.93 1.18 3.47
CA ILE A 307 -17.96 2.27 3.37
C ILE A 307 -18.37 3.31 2.31
N ALA A 308 -18.90 2.87 1.17
CA ALA A 308 -19.42 3.78 0.15
C ALA A 308 -20.52 4.69 0.71
N LYS A 309 -21.44 4.14 1.53
CA LYS A 309 -22.47 4.92 2.24
C LYS A 309 -21.88 5.84 3.30
N GLU A 310 -20.82 5.44 4.00
CA GLU A 310 -20.12 6.33 4.94
C GLU A 310 -19.46 7.52 4.24
N HIS A 311 -18.97 7.34 3.01
CA HIS A 311 -18.34 8.40 2.21
C HIS A 311 -19.36 9.32 1.53
N ALA A 312 -20.45 8.76 0.97
CA ALA A 312 -21.44 9.52 0.19
C ALA A 312 -22.66 10.00 0.99
N GLY A 313 -22.89 9.44 2.18
CA GLY A 313 -24.06 9.71 3.01
C GLY A 313 -25.24 8.76 2.74
N ALA A 314 -26.35 9.01 3.44
CA ALA A 314 -27.50 8.11 3.50
C ALA A 314 -28.25 7.95 2.16
N ASP A 315 -28.17 8.93 1.27
CA ASP A 315 -28.91 8.98 0.00
C ASP A 315 -28.39 8.01 -1.07
N LEU A 316 -27.21 7.41 -0.87
CA LEU A 316 -26.64 6.42 -1.79
C LEU A 316 -27.43 5.10 -1.74
N ASP A 317 -28.00 4.68 -2.88
CA ASP A 317 -28.65 3.37 -3.04
C ASP A 317 -27.62 2.30 -3.41
N CYS A 318 -27.40 1.35 -2.50
CA CYS A 318 -26.48 0.23 -2.70
C CYS A 318 -27.26 -1.09 -2.86
N ALA A 319 -26.98 -1.84 -3.92
CA ALA A 319 -27.57 -3.16 -4.16
C ALA A 319 -26.49 -4.23 -4.39
N VAL A 320 -26.53 -5.31 -3.61
CA VAL A 320 -25.64 -6.47 -3.76
C VAL A 320 -26.43 -7.62 -4.38
N PHE A 321 -26.04 -8.03 -5.59
CA PHE A 321 -26.63 -9.12 -6.35
C PHE A 321 -25.87 -10.43 -6.12
N TYR A 322 -26.53 -11.42 -5.52
CA TYR A 322 -25.87 -12.63 -5.03
C TYR A 322 -26.65 -13.92 -5.33
N MET A 323 -25.99 -15.06 -5.20
CA MET A 323 -26.61 -16.39 -5.20
C MET A 323 -26.82 -16.90 -3.77
N ASP A 324 -25.71 -17.01 -3.03
CA ASP A 324 -25.69 -17.35 -1.60
C ASP A 324 -24.78 -16.35 -0.89
N MET A 325 -25.21 -15.83 0.26
CA MET A 325 -24.35 -14.99 1.09
C MET A 325 -23.51 -15.89 2.00
N ARG A 326 -22.18 -15.74 1.97
CA ARG A 326 -21.23 -16.63 2.67
C ARG A 326 -20.45 -15.89 3.76
N THR A 327 -21.12 -15.68 4.88
CA THR A 327 -20.74 -14.90 6.08
C THR A 327 -20.27 -15.81 7.22
N HIS A 328 -19.41 -16.77 6.92
CA HIS A 328 -19.06 -17.88 7.82
C HIS A 328 -18.01 -17.56 8.91
N GLY A 329 -17.40 -16.37 8.86
CA GLY A 329 -16.44 -15.92 9.87
C GLY A 329 -17.11 -15.46 11.16
N LYS A 330 -16.33 -15.30 12.23
CA LYS A 330 -16.82 -14.77 13.50
C LYS A 330 -17.37 -13.35 13.29
N ASP A 331 -18.61 -13.11 13.76
CA ASP A 331 -19.33 -11.84 13.65
C ASP A 331 -19.63 -11.37 12.21
N PHE A 332 -19.37 -12.20 11.19
CA PHE A 332 -19.62 -11.84 9.79
C PHE A 332 -21.11 -11.77 9.47
N GLU A 333 -21.92 -12.67 10.04
CA GLU A 333 -23.39 -12.60 9.89
C GLU A 333 -23.97 -11.35 10.55
N SER A 334 -23.48 -10.99 11.74
CA SER A 334 -23.89 -9.76 12.40
C SER A 334 -23.52 -8.51 11.59
N TYR A 335 -22.36 -8.51 10.93
CA TYR A 335 -21.97 -7.42 10.02
C TYR A 335 -22.87 -7.34 8.78
N TYR A 336 -23.29 -8.49 8.25
CA TYR A 336 -24.27 -8.56 7.15
C TYR A 336 -25.65 -8.04 7.57
N ASP A 337 -26.15 -8.44 8.73
CA ASP A 337 -27.41 -7.94 9.29
C ASP A 337 -27.35 -6.43 9.54
N ASP A 338 -26.24 -5.92 10.10
CA ASP A 338 -26.02 -4.48 10.30
C ASP A 338 -26.02 -3.70 8.98
N ALA A 339 -25.37 -4.22 7.94
CA ALA A 339 -25.39 -3.60 6.62
C ALA A 339 -26.81 -3.51 6.03
N ARG A 340 -27.64 -4.55 6.26
CA ARG A 340 -29.03 -4.58 5.82
C ARG A 340 -29.91 -3.62 6.63
N GLU A 341 -29.84 -3.69 7.95
CA GLU A 341 -30.81 -3.08 8.86
C GLU A 341 -30.45 -1.64 9.24
N LYS A 342 -29.18 -1.35 9.46
CA LYS A 342 -28.70 -0.02 9.90
C LYS A 342 -28.30 0.86 8.72
N HIS A 343 -27.61 0.28 7.73
CA HIS A 343 -27.12 1.03 6.57
C HIS A 343 -28.06 0.99 5.36
N GLY A 344 -29.08 0.12 5.36
CA GLY A 344 -30.07 0.03 4.29
C GLY A 344 -29.51 -0.49 2.97
N VAL A 345 -28.48 -1.35 3.00
CA VAL A 345 -27.95 -2.02 1.80
C VAL A 345 -28.96 -3.07 1.34
N ARG A 346 -29.33 -3.05 0.05
CA ARG A 346 -30.24 -4.02 -0.54
C ARG A 346 -29.49 -5.29 -0.93
N PHE A 347 -30.02 -6.45 -0.55
CA PHE A 347 -29.47 -7.75 -0.94
C PHE A 347 -30.46 -8.49 -1.83
N ILE A 348 -30.09 -8.65 -3.10
CA ILE A 348 -30.96 -9.21 -4.13
C ILE A 348 -30.44 -10.60 -4.51
N ASN A 349 -31.23 -11.63 -4.21
CA ASN A 349 -30.92 -13.00 -4.58
C ASN A 349 -31.18 -13.23 -6.07
N SER A 350 -30.22 -12.81 -6.89
CA SER A 350 -30.25 -12.96 -8.35
C SER A 350 -28.84 -12.79 -8.91
N ARG A 351 -28.43 -13.65 -9.83
CA ARG A 351 -27.16 -13.51 -10.55
C ARG A 351 -27.37 -12.69 -11.81
N ILE A 352 -26.70 -11.54 -11.90
CA ILE A 352 -26.74 -10.70 -13.10
C ILE A 352 -26.02 -11.39 -14.25
N VAL A 353 -26.71 -11.49 -15.39
CA VAL A 353 -26.19 -12.14 -16.61
C VAL A 353 -25.47 -11.14 -17.52
N SER A 354 -26.05 -9.95 -17.70
CA SER A 354 -25.53 -8.93 -18.60
C SER A 354 -25.75 -7.52 -18.06
N ILE A 355 -24.83 -6.63 -18.41
CA ILE A 355 -24.92 -5.18 -18.17
C ILE A 355 -25.11 -4.50 -19.53
N ASP A 356 -26.14 -3.66 -19.63
CA ASP A 356 -26.48 -2.91 -20.84
C ASP A 356 -26.29 -1.40 -20.59
N PRO A 357 -25.26 -0.74 -21.15
CA PRO A 357 -25.05 0.69 -21.00
C PRO A 357 -26.15 1.54 -21.64
N ILE A 358 -26.43 2.69 -21.04
CA ILE A 358 -27.31 3.74 -21.57
C ILE A 358 -26.41 4.80 -22.22
N PRO A 359 -26.35 4.91 -23.56
CA PRO A 359 -25.38 5.76 -24.25
C PRO A 359 -25.43 7.24 -23.88
N GLU A 360 -26.61 7.77 -23.56
CA GLU A 360 -26.82 9.20 -23.30
C GLU A 360 -26.33 9.63 -21.91
N THR A 361 -26.48 8.77 -20.90
CA THR A 361 -26.15 9.09 -19.51
C THR A 361 -24.89 8.40 -19.00
N GLY A 362 -24.44 7.35 -19.69
CA GLY A 362 -23.36 6.47 -19.21
C GLY A 362 -23.76 5.61 -18.02
N ASP A 363 -25.06 5.53 -17.70
CA ASP A 363 -25.59 4.65 -16.66
C ASP A 363 -25.74 3.22 -17.19
N LEU A 364 -26.00 2.29 -16.28
CA LEU A 364 -25.96 0.86 -16.51
C LEU A 364 -27.32 0.24 -16.21
N THR A 365 -27.96 -0.33 -17.22
CA THR A 365 -29.19 -1.11 -17.05
C THR A 365 -28.83 -2.56 -16.72
N MET A 366 -29.49 -3.11 -15.69
CA MET A 366 -29.44 -4.54 -15.36
C MET A 366 -30.85 -5.14 -15.39
N ARG A 367 -30.92 -6.41 -15.80
CA ARG A 367 -32.16 -7.21 -15.76
C ARG A 367 -31.96 -8.39 -14.84
N TYR A 368 -32.89 -8.58 -13.93
CA TYR A 368 -32.84 -9.68 -12.96
C TYR A 368 -34.24 -10.10 -12.55
N THR A 369 -34.33 -11.28 -11.95
CA THR A 369 -35.60 -11.84 -11.47
C THR A 369 -35.61 -11.85 -9.95
N MET A 370 -36.68 -11.31 -9.37
CA MET A 370 -36.94 -11.36 -7.93
C MET A 370 -37.38 -12.77 -7.51
N GLN A 371 -37.33 -13.06 -6.20
CA GLN A 371 -37.73 -14.38 -5.69
C GLN A 371 -39.21 -14.72 -5.95
N ASN A 372 -40.07 -13.71 -6.12
CA ASN A 372 -41.48 -13.87 -6.51
C ASN A 372 -41.68 -14.17 -8.01
N GLY A 373 -40.60 -14.25 -8.80
CA GLY A 373 -40.65 -14.48 -10.25
C GLY A 373 -40.81 -13.22 -11.10
N GLU A 374 -40.89 -12.04 -10.49
CA GLU A 374 -41.02 -10.77 -11.20
C GLU A 374 -39.72 -10.38 -11.91
N ALA A 375 -39.82 -10.05 -13.20
CA ALA A 375 -38.70 -9.56 -13.98
C ALA A 375 -38.55 -8.04 -13.76
N VAL A 376 -37.41 -7.63 -13.21
CA VAL A 376 -37.10 -6.23 -12.92
C VAL A 376 -36.02 -5.74 -13.88
N ARG A 377 -36.19 -4.50 -14.34
CA ARG A 377 -35.19 -3.74 -15.07
C ARG A 377 -34.87 -2.48 -14.28
N GLU A 378 -33.62 -2.34 -13.86
CA GLU A 378 -33.18 -1.26 -12.98
C GLU A 378 -31.90 -0.60 -13.54
N SER A 379 -31.77 0.71 -13.36
CA SER A 379 -30.61 1.49 -13.78
C SER A 379 -29.72 1.84 -12.59
N PHE A 380 -28.41 1.80 -12.79
CA PHE A 380 -27.36 2.09 -11.81
C PHE A 380 -26.31 3.03 -12.41
N ASP A 381 -25.71 3.88 -11.60
CA ASP A 381 -24.65 4.79 -12.07
C ASP A 381 -23.31 4.05 -12.22
N MET A 382 -23.09 3.03 -11.39
CA MET A 382 -21.88 2.20 -11.37
C MET A 382 -22.19 0.73 -11.08
N ALA A 383 -21.34 -0.14 -11.60
CA ALA A 383 -21.34 -1.58 -11.34
C ALA A 383 -19.97 -2.04 -10.86
N ILE A 384 -19.93 -2.69 -9.71
CA ILE A 384 -18.73 -3.26 -9.11
C ILE A 384 -18.79 -4.77 -9.31
N LEU A 385 -17.82 -5.31 -10.02
CA LEU A 385 -17.63 -6.73 -10.23
C LEU A 385 -16.83 -7.28 -9.05
N SER A 386 -17.48 -8.06 -8.19
CA SER A 386 -16.81 -8.72 -7.08
C SER A 386 -16.01 -9.92 -7.62
N VAL A 387 -14.78 -9.62 -8.04
CA VAL A 387 -13.85 -10.56 -8.70
C VAL A 387 -13.24 -11.57 -7.74
N GLY A 388 -13.17 -12.82 -8.18
CA GLY A 388 -12.57 -13.92 -7.42
C GLY A 388 -11.05 -13.86 -7.32
N LEU A 389 -10.47 -14.79 -6.56
CA LEU A 389 -9.03 -15.01 -6.49
C LEU A 389 -8.62 -16.18 -7.40
N GLU A 390 -7.48 -16.04 -8.06
CA GLU A 390 -6.86 -17.07 -8.90
C GLU A 390 -5.34 -17.10 -8.70
N THR A 391 -4.73 -18.23 -9.04
CA THR A 391 -3.28 -18.40 -9.02
C THR A 391 -2.67 -17.87 -10.33
N PRO A 392 -1.69 -16.95 -10.29
CA PRO A 392 -1.04 -16.46 -11.50
C PRO A 392 -0.25 -17.59 -12.21
N PRO A 393 -0.17 -17.59 -13.56
CA PRO A 393 0.51 -18.65 -14.32
C PRO A 393 1.98 -18.89 -13.92
N GLU A 394 2.70 -17.82 -13.57
CA GLU A 394 4.09 -17.87 -13.13
C GLU A 394 4.25 -18.70 -11.85
N LEU A 395 3.25 -18.64 -10.97
CA LEU A 395 3.21 -19.41 -9.73
C LEU A 395 2.88 -20.89 -9.97
N VAL A 396 2.06 -21.19 -10.99
CA VAL A 396 1.85 -22.58 -11.45
C VAL A 396 3.16 -23.17 -11.98
N GLU A 397 3.92 -22.41 -12.77
CA GLU A 397 5.25 -22.84 -13.26
C GLU A 397 6.24 -23.05 -12.10
N MET A 398 6.29 -22.11 -11.14
CA MET A 398 7.12 -22.22 -9.94
C MET A 398 6.78 -23.49 -9.14
N SER A 399 5.50 -23.82 -9.03
CA SER A 399 5.04 -25.03 -8.34
C SER A 399 5.57 -26.30 -9.00
N GLY A 400 5.58 -26.34 -10.34
CA GLY A 400 6.20 -27.42 -11.11
C GLY A 400 7.71 -27.54 -10.85
N LYS A 401 8.43 -26.42 -10.80
CA LYS A 401 9.87 -26.39 -10.47
C LYS A 401 10.17 -26.86 -9.05
N LEU A 402 9.30 -26.54 -8.10
CA LEU A 402 9.41 -26.97 -6.70
C LEU A 402 8.93 -28.40 -6.47
N GLY A 403 8.24 -29.02 -7.43
CA GLY A 403 7.68 -30.37 -7.29
C GLY A 403 6.54 -30.44 -6.28
N ILE A 404 5.76 -29.37 -6.14
CA ILE A 404 4.57 -29.34 -5.27
C ILE A 404 3.30 -29.58 -6.09
N GLU A 405 2.35 -30.30 -5.49
CA GLU A 405 1.09 -30.62 -6.13
C GLU A 405 0.05 -29.49 -6.00
N LEU A 406 -0.74 -29.27 -7.05
CA LEU A 406 -1.82 -28.28 -7.07
C LEU A 406 -3.20 -28.94 -7.18
N THR A 407 -4.20 -28.32 -6.56
CA THR A 407 -5.62 -28.64 -6.73
C THR A 407 -6.12 -28.33 -8.14
N GLU A 408 -7.32 -28.80 -8.50
CA GLU A 408 -7.97 -28.50 -9.79
C GLU A 408 -8.13 -26.99 -10.03
N GLY A 409 -8.29 -26.19 -8.96
CA GLY A 409 -8.32 -24.72 -9.02
C GLY A 409 -6.95 -24.05 -9.00
N ASN A 410 -5.86 -24.79 -9.21
CA ASN A 410 -4.47 -24.29 -9.19
C ASN A 410 -3.98 -23.69 -7.85
N PHE A 411 -4.63 -24.01 -6.73
CA PHE A 411 -4.12 -23.71 -5.38
C PHE A 411 -3.21 -24.85 -4.88
N CYS A 412 -2.30 -24.56 -3.95
CA CYS A 412 -1.44 -25.58 -3.34
C CYS A 412 -2.28 -26.67 -2.67
N ARG A 413 -2.01 -27.95 -2.98
CA ARG A 413 -2.72 -29.08 -2.38
C ARG A 413 -2.23 -29.30 -0.95
N THR A 414 -3.17 -29.38 0.00
CA THR A 414 -2.91 -29.67 1.42
C THR A 414 -3.93 -30.70 1.95
N GLU A 415 -3.59 -31.36 3.08
CA GLU A 415 -4.43 -32.34 3.78
C GLU A 415 -5.20 -31.69 4.93
N SER A 416 -6.31 -32.27 5.39
CA SER A 416 -7.11 -31.64 6.46
C SER A 416 -6.40 -31.65 7.83
N PHE A 417 -5.58 -32.67 8.12
CA PHE A 417 -4.80 -32.76 9.37
C PHE A 417 -3.42 -32.11 9.28
N ARG A 418 -3.02 -31.68 8.07
CA ARG A 418 -1.76 -30.97 7.79
C ARG A 418 -2.03 -29.80 6.84
N PRO A 419 -2.78 -28.78 7.31
CA PRO A 419 -3.36 -27.75 6.44
C PRO A 419 -2.33 -26.80 5.81
N VAL A 420 -1.11 -26.74 6.34
CA VAL A 420 -0.01 -25.88 5.86
C VAL A 420 1.13 -26.66 5.20
N ALA A 421 1.08 -28.00 5.22
CA ALA A 421 2.11 -28.82 4.61
C ALA A 421 1.79 -29.03 3.13
N THR A 422 2.81 -28.88 2.28
CA THR A 422 2.69 -29.24 0.86
C THR A 422 2.92 -30.74 0.65
N SER A 423 2.83 -31.20 -0.60
CA SER A 423 3.19 -32.58 -0.97
C SER A 423 4.69 -32.86 -0.86
N ARG A 424 5.53 -31.85 -0.61
CA ARG A 424 6.98 -31.98 -0.47
C ARG A 424 7.41 -31.60 0.95
N GLU A 425 8.10 -32.52 1.60
CA GLU A 425 8.65 -32.32 2.94
C GLU A 425 9.62 -31.13 2.98
N GLY A 426 9.59 -30.37 4.08
CA GLY A 426 10.36 -29.14 4.26
C GLY A 426 9.79 -27.90 3.57
N ILE A 427 8.77 -28.05 2.71
CA ILE A 427 8.05 -26.94 2.06
C ILE A 427 6.64 -26.83 2.63
N TYR A 428 6.33 -25.63 3.13
CA TYR A 428 5.04 -25.26 3.70
C TYR A 428 4.37 -24.16 2.87
N VAL A 429 3.07 -23.96 3.08
CA VAL A 429 2.28 -22.94 2.39
C VAL A 429 1.35 -22.23 3.36
N CYS A 430 1.11 -20.94 3.14
CA CYS A 430 0.11 -20.17 3.88
C CYS A 430 -0.58 -19.12 3.01
N GLY A 431 -1.74 -18.64 3.46
CA GLY A 431 -2.46 -17.55 2.83
C GLY A 431 -3.20 -17.97 1.56
N ALA A 432 -3.49 -17.02 0.69
CA ALA A 432 -4.37 -17.22 -0.45
C ALA A 432 -3.90 -18.30 -1.45
N PHE A 433 -2.59 -18.62 -1.49
CA PHE A 433 -2.07 -19.67 -2.36
C PHE A 433 -2.45 -21.09 -1.89
N ALA A 434 -2.65 -21.30 -0.59
CA ALA A 434 -3.22 -22.55 -0.07
C ALA A 434 -4.74 -22.67 -0.33
N GLY A 435 -5.37 -21.62 -0.85
CA GLY A 435 -6.80 -21.56 -1.16
C GLY A 435 -7.39 -20.20 -0.81
N PRO A 436 -8.49 -19.78 -1.46
CA PRO A 436 -9.16 -18.50 -1.19
C PRO A 436 -9.56 -18.35 0.28
N LYS A 437 -9.09 -17.27 0.93
CA LYS A 437 -9.35 -16.98 2.34
C LYS A 437 -9.11 -15.52 2.69
N ASP A 438 -9.56 -15.13 3.88
CA ASP A 438 -9.40 -13.78 4.41
C ASP A 438 -8.06 -13.59 5.15
N ILE A 439 -7.86 -12.36 5.64
CA ILE A 439 -6.64 -11.95 6.34
C ILE A 439 -6.47 -12.75 7.65
N PRO A 440 -7.47 -12.85 8.55
CA PRO A 440 -7.33 -13.65 9.79
C PRO A 440 -6.89 -15.09 9.54
N GLN A 441 -7.53 -15.78 8.60
CA GLN A 441 -7.15 -17.17 8.27
C GLN A 441 -5.74 -17.25 7.70
N SER A 442 -5.34 -16.29 6.86
CA SER A 442 -3.98 -16.22 6.31
C SER A 442 -2.92 -16.04 7.41
N VAL A 443 -3.19 -15.20 8.42
CA VAL A 443 -2.28 -14.97 9.55
C VAL A 443 -2.17 -16.21 10.44
N ILE A 444 -3.28 -16.93 10.66
CA ILE A 444 -3.29 -18.19 11.41
C ILE A 444 -2.44 -19.24 10.68
N GLU A 445 -2.62 -19.41 9.37
CA GLU A 445 -1.81 -20.34 8.57
C GLU A 445 -0.34 -19.94 8.55
N ALA A 446 -0.01 -18.65 8.46
CA ALA A 446 1.37 -18.20 8.52
C ALA A 446 2.04 -18.58 9.85
N SER A 447 1.32 -18.40 10.96
CA SER A 447 1.80 -18.81 12.30
C SER A 447 1.99 -20.32 12.40
N SER A 448 1.06 -21.10 11.83
CA SER A 448 1.16 -22.56 11.79
C SER A 448 2.33 -23.04 10.91
N ALA A 449 2.53 -22.45 9.72
CA ALA A 449 3.65 -22.78 8.84
C ALA A 449 5.00 -22.44 9.49
N ALA A 450 5.09 -21.30 10.19
CA ALA A 450 6.27 -20.93 10.96
C ALA A 450 6.56 -21.89 12.11
N ALA A 451 5.53 -22.37 12.81
CA ALA A 451 5.68 -23.34 13.90
C ALA A 451 6.18 -24.70 13.40
N GLU A 452 5.65 -25.19 12.28
CA GLU A 452 6.08 -26.45 11.66
C GLU A 452 7.50 -26.35 11.08
N ALA A 453 7.83 -25.24 10.40
CA ALA A 453 9.20 -24.99 9.94
C ALA A 453 10.18 -24.85 11.12
N GLY A 454 9.77 -24.17 12.20
CA GLY A 454 10.57 -24.03 13.41
C GLY A 454 10.78 -25.34 14.18
N ALA A 455 9.83 -26.27 14.10
CA ALA A 455 9.98 -27.63 14.62
C ALA A 455 11.02 -28.42 13.82
N LEU A 456 10.95 -28.35 12.49
CA LEU A 456 11.92 -29.00 11.59
C LEU A 456 13.34 -28.44 11.79
N LEU A 457 13.47 -27.13 12.02
CA LEU A 457 14.75 -26.44 12.19
C LEU A 457 15.22 -26.34 13.65
N SER A 458 14.61 -27.08 14.57
CA SER A 458 14.86 -26.95 16.01
C SER A 458 16.33 -27.17 16.39
N GLU A 459 17.02 -28.12 15.74
CA GLU A 459 18.45 -28.41 15.99
C GLU A 459 19.38 -27.27 15.57
N ALA A 460 19.00 -26.47 14.58
CA ALA A 460 19.76 -25.35 14.06
C ALA A 460 19.30 -23.99 14.64
N ARG A 461 18.41 -24.00 15.64
CA ARG A 461 17.87 -22.78 16.25
C ARG A 461 19.02 -21.89 16.75
N ASN A 462 18.90 -20.59 16.46
CA ASN A 462 19.86 -19.54 16.83
C ASN A 462 21.26 -19.61 16.20
N THR A 463 21.54 -20.56 15.30
CA THR A 463 22.88 -20.69 14.68
C THR A 463 23.24 -19.54 13.73
N LEU A 464 22.24 -18.83 13.20
CA LEU A 464 22.41 -17.71 12.26
C LEU A 464 21.75 -16.42 12.76
N THR A 465 21.43 -16.31 14.05
CA THR A 465 20.87 -15.08 14.63
C THR A 465 21.92 -13.98 14.63
N ARG A 466 21.52 -12.76 14.30
CA ARG A 466 22.35 -11.55 14.42
C ARG A 466 21.72 -10.64 15.46
N GLU A 467 22.53 -10.09 16.34
CA GLU A 467 22.09 -9.03 17.24
C GLU A 467 21.93 -7.74 16.43
N LYS A 468 20.81 -7.02 16.66
CA LYS A 468 20.60 -5.70 16.08
C LYS A 468 21.51 -4.73 16.85
N GLU A 469 22.41 -4.05 16.14
CA GLU A 469 23.15 -2.93 16.74
C GLU A 469 22.17 -1.79 17.04
N THR A 470 21.94 -1.51 18.32
CA THR A 470 21.14 -0.37 18.77
C THR A 470 22.06 0.79 19.17
N PRO A 471 21.68 2.04 18.90
CA PRO A 471 22.41 3.19 19.42
C PRO A 471 22.52 3.14 20.95
N GLU A 472 23.60 3.68 21.50
CA GLU A 472 23.77 3.79 22.96
C GLU A 472 22.68 4.71 23.55
N GLU A 473 22.03 4.26 24.62
CA GLU A 473 20.99 5.04 25.29
C GLU A 473 21.59 6.29 25.95
N LYS A 474 21.09 7.46 25.56
CA LYS A 474 21.46 8.73 26.16
C LYS A 474 20.86 8.85 27.56
N ASN A 475 21.70 9.10 28.56
CA ASN A 475 21.24 9.46 29.89
C ASN A 475 20.73 10.91 29.92
N ILE A 476 19.44 11.08 30.17
CA ILE A 476 18.72 12.36 30.19
C ILE A 476 18.21 12.73 31.59
N VAL A 477 18.62 12.00 32.64
CA VAL A 477 18.21 12.25 34.02
C VAL A 477 18.75 13.62 34.47
N GLY A 478 17.87 14.47 34.97
CA GLY A 478 18.20 15.84 35.39
C GLY A 478 18.32 16.87 34.25
N GLU A 479 18.16 16.48 32.98
CA GLU A 479 18.07 17.43 31.88
C GLU A 479 16.73 18.19 31.88
N ARG A 480 16.72 19.44 31.37
CA ARG A 480 15.47 20.16 31.07
C ARG A 480 14.67 19.38 30.00
N PRO A 481 13.35 19.19 30.18
CA PRO A 481 12.52 18.56 29.14
C PRO A 481 12.56 19.36 27.83
N ARG A 482 12.75 18.64 26.72
CA ARG A 482 12.72 19.09 25.33
C ARG A 482 11.85 18.12 24.55
N ILE A 483 10.60 18.53 24.38
CA ILE A 483 9.52 17.66 23.93
C ILE A 483 9.29 17.87 22.44
N GLY A 484 9.28 16.77 21.67
CA GLY A 484 8.74 16.75 20.32
C GLY A 484 7.31 16.26 20.31
N VAL A 485 6.38 17.01 19.69
CA VAL A 485 4.98 16.60 19.53
C VAL A 485 4.68 16.29 18.06
N PHE A 486 4.27 15.07 17.78
CA PHE A 486 3.94 14.61 16.43
C PHE A 486 2.44 14.30 16.34
N VAL A 487 1.70 15.02 15.49
CA VAL A 487 0.25 14.87 15.34
C VAL A 487 -0.07 14.11 14.04
N CYS A 488 -0.90 13.08 14.11
CA CYS A 488 -1.21 12.23 12.97
C CYS A 488 -2.55 12.62 12.34
N HIS A 489 -2.63 12.69 11.01
CA HIS A 489 -3.91 12.82 10.28
C HIS A 489 -4.65 11.49 10.15
N CYS A 490 -3.91 10.39 10.07
CA CYS A 490 -4.43 9.04 9.86
C CYS A 490 -5.36 8.94 8.62
N GLY A 491 -4.93 9.54 7.50
CA GLY A 491 -5.81 9.77 6.35
C GLY A 491 -6.95 10.69 6.76
N ILE A 492 -8.20 10.27 6.54
CA ILE A 492 -9.41 11.00 6.96
C ILE A 492 -9.92 10.60 8.36
N ASN A 493 -9.27 9.63 9.02
CA ASN A 493 -9.79 9.11 10.29
C ASN A 493 -9.69 10.11 11.45
N ILE A 494 -8.62 10.92 11.48
CA ILE A 494 -8.48 12.00 12.45
C ILE A 494 -8.80 13.32 11.74
N SER A 495 -8.13 13.61 10.63
CA SER A 495 -8.28 14.89 9.90
C SER A 495 -9.68 15.15 9.33
N GLY A 496 -10.53 14.11 9.19
CA GLY A 496 -11.92 14.28 8.76
C GLY A 496 -12.84 14.87 9.83
N VAL A 497 -12.38 14.96 11.08
CA VAL A 497 -13.17 15.47 12.22
C VAL A 497 -12.36 16.47 13.07
N VAL A 498 -11.10 16.18 13.34
CA VAL A 498 -10.21 17.02 14.15
C VAL A 498 -9.37 17.90 13.24
N ASP A 499 -9.31 19.21 13.51
CA ASP A 499 -8.38 20.13 12.85
C ASP A 499 -6.94 19.87 13.34
N VAL A 500 -6.26 18.96 12.65
CA VAL A 500 -4.89 18.53 12.98
C VAL A 500 -3.88 19.69 12.94
N PRO A 501 -3.87 20.57 11.91
CA PRO A 501 -3.05 21.78 11.94
C PRO A 501 -3.27 22.64 13.19
N ALA A 502 -4.51 22.87 13.61
CA ALA A 502 -4.79 23.64 14.81
C ALA A 502 -4.23 22.96 16.07
N VAL A 503 -4.36 21.63 16.19
CA VAL A 503 -3.79 20.86 17.32
C VAL A 503 -2.26 20.95 17.34
N ARG A 504 -1.59 20.87 16.18
CA ARG A 504 -0.13 21.05 16.06
C ARG A 504 0.29 22.45 16.53
N ASP A 505 -0.39 23.47 16.05
CA ASP A 505 -0.06 24.87 16.36
C ASP A 505 -0.29 25.18 17.84
N TYR A 506 -1.37 24.63 18.41
CA TYR A 506 -1.60 24.68 19.85
C TYR A 506 -0.49 23.99 20.64
N ALA A 507 -0.08 22.79 20.23
CA ALA A 507 0.98 22.04 20.91
C ALA A 507 2.31 22.81 20.95
N ALA A 508 2.63 23.59 19.91
CA ALA A 508 3.82 24.42 19.86
C ALA A 508 3.83 25.54 20.91
N SER A 509 2.66 25.93 21.44
CA SER A 509 2.54 26.94 22.50
C SER A 509 2.76 26.38 23.92
N LEU A 510 2.84 25.05 24.07
CA LEU A 510 2.92 24.40 25.37
C LEU A 510 4.35 24.46 25.96
N PRO A 511 4.49 24.48 27.31
CA PRO A 511 5.80 24.48 27.95
C PRO A 511 6.66 23.28 27.54
N TYR A 512 7.96 23.52 27.35
CA TYR A 512 8.98 22.53 27.00
C TYR A 512 8.85 21.88 25.62
N VAL A 513 7.86 22.26 24.81
CA VAL A 513 7.74 21.80 23.42
C VAL A 513 8.71 22.59 22.55
N GLU A 514 9.71 21.91 22.00
CA GLU A 514 10.76 22.50 21.16
C GLU A 514 10.53 22.21 19.68
N TYR A 515 9.69 21.22 19.36
CA TYR A 515 9.36 20.84 17.99
C TYR A 515 7.94 20.29 17.89
N THR A 516 7.22 20.70 16.85
CA THR A 516 5.94 20.09 16.47
C THR A 516 5.93 19.76 14.98
N ASN A 517 5.25 18.67 14.63
CA ASN A 517 5.03 18.29 13.25
C ASN A 517 3.68 17.58 13.12
N ASP A 518 3.11 17.61 11.92
CA ASP A 518 2.00 16.76 11.55
C ASP A 518 2.32 15.95 10.30
N SER A 519 1.80 14.72 10.23
CA SER A 519 2.08 13.81 9.11
C SER A 519 0.86 12.97 8.78
N LEU A 520 0.72 12.59 7.51
CA LEU A 520 -0.44 11.83 7.06
C LEU A 520 -0.56 10.49 7.81
N TYR A 521 0.57 9.82 8.03
CA TYR A 521 0.69 8.57 8.78
C TYR A 521 1.97 8.56 9.62
N THR A 522 1.88 8.94 10.89
CA THR A 522 3.06 8.95 11.78
C THR A 522 3.62 7.56 12.06
N CYS A 523 2.82 6.49 11.89
CA CYS A 523 3.26 5.11 12.07
C CYS A 523 3.99 4.51 10.85
N SER A 524 4.10 5.21 9.72
CA SER A 524 4.89 4.68 8.59
C SER A 524 6.38 4.62 8.96
N GLN A 525 7.12 3.66 8.39
CA GLN A 525 8.55 3.50 8.69
C GLN A 525 9.36 4.76 8.34
N ASP A 526 9.01 5.49 7.29
CA ASP A 526 9.69 6.75 6.94
C ASP A 526 9.43 7.85 7.96
N SER A 527 8.19 7.93 8.46
CA SER A 527 7.85 8.87 9.52
C SER A 527 8.60 8.54 10.80
N GLN A 528 8.77 7.26 11.13
CA GLN A 528 9.57 6.81 12.28
C GLN A 528 11.05 7.14 12.11
N LYS A 529 11.63 6.86 10.94
CA LYS A 529 13.02 7.21 10.65
C LYS A 529 13.25 8.71 10.71
N THR A 530 12.38 9.49 10.06
CA THR A 530 12.40 10.96 10.09
C THR A 530 12.25 11.47 11.52
N MET A 531 11.37 10.85 12.32
CA MET A 531 11.19 11.18 13.74
C MET A 531 12.49 10.92 14.52
N ALA A 532 13.13 9.76 14.34
CA ALA A 532 14.40 9.42 14.97
C ALA A 532 15.51 10.40 14.57
N ASP A 533 15.58 10.79 13.31
CA ASP A 533 16.54 11.78 12.80
C ASP A 533 16.27 13.16 13.43
N ILE A 534 15.02 13.62 13.49
CA ILE A 534 14.62 14.88 14.14
C ILE A 534 14.96 14.87 15.63
N ILE A 535 14.71 13.76 16.33
CA ILE A 535 15.04 13.62 17.76
C ILE A 535 16.53 13.88 17.97
N ARG A 536 17.39 13.32 17.11
CA ARG A 536 18.84 13.55 17.17
C ARG A 536 19.23 14.97 16.77
N GLU A 537 18.69 15.49 15.67
CA GLU A 537 19.03 16.83 15.14
C GLU A 537 18.60 17.97 16.08
N LYS A 538 17.44 17.83 16.73
CA LYS A 538 16.88 18.83 17.65
C LYS A 538 17.23 18.56 19.11
N ASP A 539 17.99 17.50 19.38
CA ASP A 539 18.36 17.03 20.73
C ASP A 539 17.13 16.94 21.66
N LEU A 540 16.05 16.35 21.14
CA LEU A 540 14.83 16.09 21.90
C LEU A 540 15.10 14.97 22.89
N ASN A 541 14.54 15.08 24.09
CA ASN A 541 14.71 14.07 25.13
C ASN A 541 13.38 13.48 25.62
N ARG A 542 12.24 13.94 25.09
CA ARG A 542 10.89 13.43 25.36
C ARG A 542 10.05 13.53 24.09
N VAL A 543 9.11 12.59 23.89
CA VAL A 543 8.28 12.58 22.68
C VAL A 543 6.81 12.35 23.02
N VAL A 544 5.92 13.07 22.35
CA VAL A 544 4.47 12.84 22.35
C VAL A 544 4.03 12.52 20.93
N VAL A 545 3.29 11.43 20.74
CA VAL A 545 2.62 11.14 19.46
C VAL A 545 1.12 11.18 19.66
N ALA A 546 0.45 12.15 19.05
CA ALA A 546 -0.99 12.29 19.06
C ALA A 546 -1.60 11.58 17.84
N ALA A 547 -2.12 10.37 18.05
CA ALA A 547 -2.60 9.50 16.98
C ALA A 547 -3.69 8.53 17.48
N CYS A 548 -3.47 7.23 17.32
CA CYS A 548 -4.41 6.18 17.69
C CYS A 548 -4.19 5.64 19.11
N THR A 549 -4.78 4.49 19.41
CA THR A 549 -4.62 3.83 20.71
C THR A 549 -3.19 3.33 20.94
N PRO A 550 -2.65 3.45 22.17
CA PRO A 550 -1.35 2.87 22.55
C PRO A 550 -1.31 1.35 22.35
N LYS A 551 -2.44 0.66 22.53
CA LYS A 551 -2.53 -0.80 22.37
C LYS A 551 -2.07 -1.31 21.00
N THR A 552 -2.09 -0.48 19.97
CA THR A 552 -1.76 -0.89 18.60
C THR A 552 -0.34 -0.51 18.19
N HIS A 553 0.12 0.71 18.51
CA HIS A 553 1.38 1.23 17.97
C HIS A 553 2.34 1.78 19.03
N GLU A 554 2.05 1.66 20.32
CA GLU A 554 3.02 2.05 21.36
C GLU A 554 4.36 1.30 21.22
N PRO A 555 4.39 -0.04 21.01
CA PRO A 555 5.67 -0.75 20.81
C PRO A 555 6.49 -0.22 19.63
N LEU A 556 5.81 0.23 18.57
CA LEU A 556 6.43 0.77 17.36
C LEU A 556 7.16 2.10 17.64
N PHE A 557 6.52 3.01 18.37
CA PHE A 557 7.15 4.27 18.75
C PHE A 557 8.19 4.10 19.85
N GLN A 558 8.04 3.09 20.72
CA GLN A 558 9.07 2.67 21.66
C GLN A 558 10.34 2.21 20.93
N GLU A 559 10.23 1.40 19.88
CA GLU A 559 11.36 1.06 19.01
C GLU A 559 11.96 2.29 18.34
N THR A 560 11.13 3.25 17.90
CA THR A 560 11.63 4.52 17.33
C THR A 560 12.46 5.31 18.34
N MET A 561 12.11 5.29 19.63
CA MET A 561 12.91 5.94 20.68
C MET A 561 14.27 5.25 20.84
N VAL A 562 14.30 3.91 20.86
CA VAL A 562 15.54 3.13 20.92
C VAL A 562 16.43 3.43 19.72
N ASP A 563 15.87 3.46 18.51
CA ASP A 563 16.60 3.78 17.27
C ASP A 563 17.06 5.26 17.21
N ALA A 564 16.50 6.13 18.05
CA ALA A 564 16.96 7.50 18.26
C ALA A 564 18.00 7.64 19.39
N GLY A 565 18.27 6.58 20.15
CA GLY A 565 19.16 6.60 21.32
C GLY A 565 18.50 7.12 22.59
N LEU A 566 17.15 7.09 22.68
CA LEU A 566 16.40 7.45 23.88
C LEU A 566 15.83 6.21 24.57
N ASN A 567 15.62 6.31 25.88
CA ASN A 567 14.90 5.29 26.64
C ASN A 567 13.45 5.17 26.14
N LYS A 568 12.99 3.94 25.89
CA LYS A 568 11.67 3.72 25.30
C LYS A 568 10.48 4.22 26.14
N TYR A 569 10.68 4.42 27.44
CA TYR A 569 9.62 4.86 28.36
C TYR A 569 9.47 6.38 28.46
N VAL A 570 10.34 7.15 27.82
CA VAL A 570 10.27 8.62 27.85
C VAL A 570 9.43 9.19 26.70
N PHE A 571 8.33 8.49 26.42
CA PHE A 571 7.40 8.71 25.33
C PHE A 571 5.95 8.57 25.82
N GLU A 572 5.04 9.38 25.29
CA GLU A 572 3.60 9.25 25.54
C GLU A 572 2.79 9.21 24.23
N MET A 573 1.92 8.21 24.11
CA MET A 573 0.97 8.13 23.00
C MET A 573 -0.39 8.72 23.39
N THR A 574 -0.79 9.79 22.72
CA THR A 574 -2.07 10.49 22.96
C THR A 574 -3.12 10.00 21.97
N ASN A 575 -4.21 9.43 22.46
CA ASN A 575 -5.25 8.85 21.62
C ASN A 575 -6.30 9.89 21.20
N ILE A 576 -6.06 10.55 20.06
CA ILE A 576 -6.97 11.53 19.45
C ILE A 576 -7.82 10.92 18.31
N ARG A 577 -7.83 9.59 18.19
CA ARG A 577 -8.63 8.86 17.19
C ARG A 577 -9.77 8.07 17.82
N ASN A 578 -9.41 6.98 18.51
CA ASN A 578 -10.38 6.02 19.02
C ASN A 578 -11.24 6.60 20.16
N GLN A 579 -10.69 7.56 20.92
CA GLN A 579 -11.37 8.21 22.04
C GLN A 579 -11.81 9.65 21.73
N ASP A 580 -11.63 10.08 20.48
CA ASP A 580 -11.88 11.45 20.08
C ASP A 580 -12.52 11.50 18.67
N SER A 581 -11.73 11.60 17.59
CA SER A 581 -12.26 11.81 16.24
C SER A 581 -13.36 10.82 15.82
N TRP A 582 -13.23 9.53 16.14
CA TRP A 582 -14.22 8.52 15.75
C TRP A 582 -15.55 8.59 16.49
N VAL A 583 -15.54 9.12 17.72
CA VAL A 583 -16.72 9.16 18.60
C VAL A 583 -17.38 10.54 18.65
N HIS A 584 -16.75 11.57 18.08
CA HIS A 584 -17.26 12.95 18.02
C HIS A 584 -17.43 13.46 16.58
N LYS A 585 -17.74 12.57 15.63
CA LYS A 585 -17.95 12.93 14.21
C LYS A 585 -18.99 14.03 13.99
N GLU A 586 -19.97 14.13 14.90
CA GLU A 586 -21.06 15.11 14.84
C GLU A 586 -20.68 16.49 15.41
N ASP A 587 -19.54 16.62 16.11
CA ASP A 587 -19.07 17.89 16.70
C ASP A 587 -17.55 18.08 16.51
N PRO A 588 -17.11 18.46 15.30
CA PRO A 588 -15.70 18.69 14.95
C PRO A 588 -14.98 19.75 15.81
N GLU A 589 -15.69 20.81 16.20
CA GLU A 589 -15.11 21.89 17.00
C GLU A 589 -14.76 21.38 18.42
N MET A 590 -15.70 20.67 19.05
CA MET A 590 -15.47 20.07 20.36
C MET A 590 -14.40 18.97 20.29
N ALA A 591 -14.41 18.13 19.26
CA ALA A 591 -13.38 17.12 19.03
C ALA A 591 -11.98 17.76 18.95
N THR A 592 -11.85 18.87 18.21
CA THR A 592 -10.58 19.60 18.08
C THR A 592 -10.11 20.17 19.43
N GLN A 593 -11.01 20.77 20.20
CA GLN A 593 -10.69 21.29 21.53
C GLN A 593 -10.28 20.17 22.50
N LYS A 594 -10.96 19.02 22.42
CA LYS A 594 -10.63 17.83 23.21
C LYS A 594 -9.26 17.27 22.84
N ALA A 595 -8.93 17.19 21.55
CA ALA A 595 -7.61 16.78 21.08
C ALA A 595 -6.50 17.67 21.65
N MET A 596 -6.69 19.00 21.65
CA MET A 596 -5.75 19.96 22.26
C MET A 596 -5.55 19.70 23.75
N ASP A 597 -6.64 19.47 24.50
CA ASP A 597 -6.57 19.18 25.93
C ASP A 597 -5.86 17.86 26.22
N LEU A 598 -6.12 16.81 25.43
CA LEU A 598 -5.44 15.52 25.53
C LEU A 598 -3.93 15.65 25.27
N VAL A 599 -3.53 16.41 24.24
CA VAL A 599 -2.12 16.67 23.95
C VAL A 599 -1.48 17.46 25.09
N ARG A 600 -2.16 18.47 25.65
CA ARG A 600 -1.67 19.22 26.82
C ARG A 600 -1.41 18.30 28.01
N MET A 601 -2.32 17.36 28.30
CA MET A 601 -2.16 16.39 29.37
C MET A 601 -0.95 15.48 29.14
N ALA A 602 -0.77 14.99 27.91
CA ALA A 602 0.35 14.14 27.55
C ALA A 602 1.70 14.87 27.64
N VAL A 603 1.78 16.11 27.17
CA VAL A 603 2.96 16.96 27.30
C VAL A 603 3.32 17.19 28.77
N ALA A 604 2.32 17.47 29.62
CA ALA A 604 2.55 17.62 31.06
C ALA A 604 3.04 16.32 31.72
N LYS A 605 2.52 15.16 31.29
CA LYS A 605 2.93 13.84 31.78
C LYS A 605 4.37 13.51 31.36
N VAL A 606 4.69 13.63 30.07
CA VAL A 606 6.01 13.27 29.52
C VAL A 606 7.12 14.16 30.07
N ALA A 607 6.81 15.43 30.39
CA ALA A 607 7.74 16.35 31.03
C ALA A 607 8.25 15.85 32.40
N MET A 608 7.47 14.99 33.06
CA MET A 608 7.78 14.41 34.38
C MET A 608 8.28 12.96 34.29
N MET A 609 8.34 12.36 33.10
CA MET A 609 8.80 10.98 32.91
C MET A 609 10.31 10.89 33.04
N GLU A 610 10.79 9.80 33.62
CA GLU A 610 12.21 9.44 33.72
C GLU A 610 12.46 8.12 32.98
N PRO A 611 13.69 7.90 32.47
CA PRO A 611 14.09 6.61 31.92
C PRO A 611 13.84 5.47 32.91
N LEU A 612 13.27 4.36 32.43
CA LEU A 612 13.08 3.16 33.24
C LEU A 612 13.99 2.04 32.74
N GLN A 613 14.44 1.20 33.67
CA GLN A 613 15.17 -0.03 33.35
C GLN A 613 14.20 -1.19 33.25
N GLU A 614 14.39 -2.03 32.22
CA GLU A 614 13.68 -3.29 32.13
C GLU A 614 14.30 -4.32 33.06
N ALA A 615 13.45 -5.07 33.75
CA ALA A 615 13.89 -6.25 34.47
C ALA A 615 14.05 -7.40 33.48
N GLU A 616 15.26 -7.96 33.40
CA GLU A 616 15.47 -9.25 32.76
C GLU A 616 14.94 -10.35 33.68
N LEU A 617 14.16 -11.27 33.11
CA LEU A 617 13.53 -12.36 33.83
C LEU A 617 13.85 -13.68 33.13
N ASP A 618 14.31 -14.65 33.91
CA ASP A 618 14.47 -16.02 33.41
C ASP A 618 13.09 -16.62 33.09
N ILE A 619 12.96 -17.20 31.91
CA ILE A 619 11.72 -17.84 31.45
C ILE A 619 11.83 -19.34 31.61
N ASN A 620 10.88 -19.94 32.32
CA ASN A 620 10.73 -21.39 32.42
C ASN A 620 10.39 -21.97 31.04
N GLN A 621 11.31 -22.76 30.47
CA GLN A 621 11.21 -23.34 29.12
C GLN A 621 10.29 -24.58 29.05
N LYS A 622 9.18 -24.56 29.81
CA LYS A 622 8.13 -25.57 29.82
C LYS A 622 6.80 -24.93 29.45
N ALA A 623 5.91 -25.69 28.82
CA ALA A 623 4.58 -25.25 28.47
C ALA A 623 3.51 -26.08 29.17
N LEU A 624 2.38 -25.45 29.51
CA LEU A 624 1.15 -26.12 29.92
C LEU A 624 0.14 -26.02 28.77
N VAL A 625 -0.47 -27.12 28.38
CA VAL A 625 -1.55 -27.15 27.37
C VAL A 625 -2.82 -27.65 28.02
N ILE A 626 -3.90 -26.87 27.89
CA ILE A 626 -5.20 -27.18 28.49
C ILE A 626 -6.15 -27.75 27.43
N GLY A 627 -6.57 -28.99 27.63
CA GLY A 627 -7.49 -29.71 26.76
C GLY A 627 -6.79 -30.64 25.78
N GLY A 628 -7.09 -31.94 25.87
CA GLY A 628 -6.58 -33.01 25.01
C GLY A 628 -7.33 -33.17 23.69
N GLY A 629 -7.97 -32.12 23.17
CA GLY A 629 -8.58 -32.11 21.83
C GLY A 629 -7.53 -32.03 20.71
N ILE A 630 -7.96 -32.00 19.44
CA ILE A 630 -7.03 -31.86 18.30
C ILE A 630 -6.11 -30.64 18.47
N SER A 631 -6.65 -29.47 18.81
CA SER A 631 -5.86 -28.25 18.94
C SER A 631 -4.79 -28.36 20.02
N GLY A 632 -5.13 -28.86 21.20
CA GLY A 632 -4.17 -29.02 22.30
C GLY A 632 -3.13 -30.10 22.01
N MET A 633 -3.54 -31.23 21.45
CA MET A 633 -2.59 -32.28 21.04
C MET A 633 -1.60 -31.81 19.98
N VAL A 634 -2.07 -31.05 18.96
CA VAL A 634 -1.18 -30.47 17.95
C VAL A 634 -0.25 -29.43 18.57
N ALA A 635 -0.75 -28.56 19.45
CA ALA A 635 0.08 -27.57 20.14
C ALA A 635 1.18 -28.25 20.99
N ALA A 636 0.81 -29.27 21.77
CA ALA A 636 1.75 -30.03 22.59
C ALA A 636 2.81 -30.73 21.73
N ARG A 637 2.38 -31.41 20.66
CA ARG A 637 3.29 -32.08 19.71
C ARG A 637 4.26 -31.10 19.05
N THR A 638 3.78 -29.96 18.55
CA THR A 638 4.61 -28.98 17.85
C THR A 638 5.59 -28.28 18.80
N LEU A 639 5.19 -27.99 20.04
CA LEU A 639 6.10 -27.48 21.09
C LEU A 639 7.17 -28.51 21.48
N ALA A 640 6.77 -29.77 21.65
CA ALA A 640 7.69 -30.86 21.95
C ALA A 640 8.70 -31.11 20.83
N ALA A 641 8.24 -31.08 19.57
CA ALA A 641 9.11 -31.18 18.39
C ALA A 641 10.09 -30.00 18.28
N GLN A 642 9.72 -28.84 18.81
CA GLN A 642 10.61 -27.69 18.97
C GLN A 642 11.57 -27.80 20.17
N GLY A 643 11.48 -28.87 20.94
CA GLY A 643 12.41 -29.20 22.00
C GLY A 643 11.93 -28.87 23.42
N TYR A 644 10.75 -28.28 23.59
CA TYR A 644 10.22 -27.87 24.90
C TYR A 644 9.49 -29.02 25.61
N SER A 645 9.56 -29.05 26.94
CA SER A 645 8.73 -29.98 27.72
C SER A 645 7.32 -29.42 27.88
N VAL A 646 6.31 -30.29 27.76
CA VAL A 646 4.90 -29.90 27.78
C VAL A 646 4.13 -30.75 28.77
N SER A 647 3.36 -30.12 29.65
CA SER A 647 2.30 -30.78 30.42
C SER A 647 0.97 -30.60 29.70
N LEU A 648 0.36 -31.67 29.20
CA LEU A 648 -0.94 -31.68 28.56
C LEU A 648 -2.00 -32.15 29.56
N ILE A 649 -2.95 -31.27 29.91
CA ILE A 649 -4.03 -31.61 30.84
C ILE A 649 -5.33 -31.90 30.08
N GLU A 650 -6.01 -32.98 30.44
CA GLU A 650 -7.31 -33.37 29.90
C GLU A 650 -8.25 -33.71 31.04
N GLN A 651 -9.43 -33.09 31.03
CA GLN A 651 -10.43 -33.25 32.08
C GLN A 651 -11.10 -34.64 32.07
N SER A 652 -11.14 -35.30 30.91
CA SER A 652 -11.72 -36.62 30.71
C SER A 652 -10.68 -37.73 30.72
N GLY A 653 -11.14 -38.98 30.57
CA GLY A 653 -10.27 -40.16 30.49
C GLY A 653 -9.70 -40.44 29.10
N ASP A 654 -10.13 -39.69 28.08
CA ASP A 654 -9.80 -39.96 26.68
C ASP A 654 -9.30 -38.69 25.96
N LEU A 655 -8.26 -38.84 25.13
CA LEU A 655 -7.81 -37.78 24.23
C LEU A 655 -8.68 -37.72 22.97
N GLY A 656 -8.78 -36.54 22.37
CA GLY A 656 -9.42 -36.29 21.08
C GLY A 656 -10.60 -35.34 21.09
N GLY A 657 -11.25 -35.16 22.25
CA GLY A 657 -12.38 -34.24 22.41
C GLY A 657 -13.48 -34.46 21.36
N ASN A 658 -13.97 -33.39 20.74
CA ASN A 658 -15.05 -33.47 19.74
C ASN A 658 -14.73 -34.35 18.52
N ALA A 659 -13.45 -34.55 18.21
CA ALA A 659 -13.04 -35.36 17.07
C ALA A 659 -13.42 -36.84 17.23
N LEU A 660 -13.60 -37.33 18.46
CA LEU A 660 -14.08 -38.68 18.74
C LEU A 660 -15.47 -38.95 18.13
N SER A 661 -16.28 -37.90 17.94
CA SER A 661 -17.62 -38.01 17.35
C SER A 661 -17.66 -37.75 15.83
N LEU A 662 -16.51 -37.51 15.19
CA LEU A 662 -16.40 -37.17 13.77
C LEU A 662 -15.77 -38.32 12.98
N PHE A 663 -16.36 -38.69 11.84
CA PHE A 663 -15.89 -39.87 11.08
C PHE A 663 -15.12 -39.52 9.81
N ARG A 664 -15.54 -38.50 9.08
CA ARG A 664 -14.92 -38.09 7.82
C ARG A 664 -14.82 -36.58 7.68
N THR A 665 -13.75 -36.11 7.04
CA THR A 665 -13.62 -34.71 6.62
C THR A 665 -14.48 -34.43 5.39
N TRP A 666 -14.64 -33.16 5.03
CA TRP A 666 -15.33 -32.77 3.80
C TRP A 666 -14.61 -33.26 2.53
N LYS A 667 -13.31 -33.57 2.62
CA LYS A 667 -12.52 -34.21 1.55
C LYS A 667 -12.64 -35.73 1.54
N GLY A 668 -13.37 -36.33 2.49
CA GLY A 668 -13.56 -37.77 2.61
C GLY A 668 -12.46 -38.51 3.38
N GLU A 669 -11.50 -37.80 3.98
CA GLU A 669 -10.43 -38.41 4.79
C GLU A 669 -11.01 -38.95 6.11
N SER A 670 -10.45 -40.05 6.63
CA SER A 670 -10.89 -40.66 7.90
C SER A 670 -10.42 -39.83 9.09
N VAL A 671 -11.35 -39.22 9.83
CA VAL A 671 -11.03 -38.44 11.03
C VAL A 671 -10.52 -39.36 12.14
N GLN A 672 -11.16 -40.53 12.32
CA GLN A 672 -10.80 -41.48 13.38
C GLN A 672 -9.39 -42.05 13.21
N GLN A 673 -8.97 -42.31 11.96
CA GLN A 673 -7.60 -42.79 11.70
C GLN A 673 -6.56 -41.72 12.01
N ASN A 674 -6.74 -40.52 11.47
CA ASN A 674 -5.82 -39.41 11.71
C ASN A 674 -5.78 -38.99 13.19
N LEU A 675 -6.91 -39.07 13.89
CA LEU A 675 -6.98 -38.83 15.32
C LEU A 675 -6.18 -39.87 16.11
N ALA A 676 -6.33 -41.16 15.77
CA ALA A 676 -5.56 -42.22 16.40
C ALA A 676 -4.05 -42.06 16.16
N ASP A 677 -3.64 -41.60 14.96
CA ASP A 677 -2.25 -41.30 14.64
C ASP A 677 -1.73 -40.13 15.48
N LEU A 678 -2.52 -39.07 15.63
CA LEU A 678 -2.19 -37.92 16.48
C LEU A 678 -2.05 -38.33 17.95
N ILE A 679 -3.02 -39.07 18.50
CA ILE A 679 -2.96 -39.57 19.89
C ILE A 679 -1.70 -40.38 20.11
N ARG A 680 -1.40 -41.35 19.24
CA ARG A 680 -0.16 -42.15 19.33
C ARG A 680 1.10 -41.28 19.28
N SER A 681 1.11 -40.24 18.45
CA SER A 681 2.26 -39.32 18.35
C SER A 681 2.48 -38.49 19.63
N VAL A 682 1.41 -38.22 20.39
CA VAL A 682 1.48 -37.50 21.66
C VAL A 682 1.89 -38.45 22.79
N GLU A 683 1.27 -39.62 22.88
CA GLU A 683 1.55 -40.64 23.92
C GLU A 683 2.97 -41.22 23.84
N SER A 684 3.56 -41.27 22.64
CA SER A 684 4.92 -41.79 22.44
C SER A 684 6.02 -40.74 22.61
N ASN A 685 5.68 -39.47 22.84
CA ASN A 685 6.65 -38.38 22.96
C ASN A 685 7.07 -38.20 24.42
N ASP A 686 8.37 -38.38 24.69
CA ASP A 686 8.95 -38.30 26.04
C ASP A 686 8.99 -36.88 26.63
N LYS A 687 8.78 -35.85 25.81
CA LYS A 687 8.68 -34.46 26.26
C LYS A 687 7.25 -34.04 26.62
N ILE A 688 6.25 -34.89 26.41
CA ILE A 688 4.86 -34.60 26.72
C ILE A 688 4.43 -35.43 27.94
N ASP A 689 4.15 -34.75 29.04
CA ASP A 689 3.55 -35.34 30.24
C ASP A 689 2.02 -35.18 30.16
N ILE A 690 1.29 -36.29 30.17
CA ILE A 690 -0.16 -36.31 29.92
C ILE A 690 -0.90 -36.53 31.24
N HIS A 691 -1.68 -35.54 31.65
CA HIS A 691 -2.50 -35.60 32.87
C HIS A 691 -3.98 -35.78 32.50
N MET A 692 -4.43 -37.03 32.47
CA MET A 692 -5.83 -37.39 32.22
C MET A 692 -6.68 -37.25 33.49
N ASN A 693 -8.00 -37.12 33.35
CA ASN A 693 -8.94 -36.90 34.46
C ASN A 693 -8.49 -35.76 35.41
N THR A 694 -7.88 -34.73 34.84
CA THR A 694 -7.19 -33.68 35.57
C THR A 694 -7.77 -32.32 35.24
N GLN A 695 -8.02 -31.52 36.27
CA GLN A 695 -8.52 -30.15 36.11
C GLN A 695 -7.56 -29.15 36.74
N LEU A 696 -7.49 -27.98 36.13
CA LEU A 696 -6.75 -26.84 36.67
C LEU A 696 -7.59 -26.19 37.79
N SER A 697 -7.05 -26.12 39.01
CA SER A 697 -7.74 -25.50 40.15
C SER A 697 -7.25 -24.08 40.43
N ARG A 698 -5.94 -23.84 40.28
CA ARG A 698 -5.30 -22.57 40.64
C ARG A 698 -4.14 -22.26 39.72
N VAL A 699 -3.96 -20.98 39.41
CA VAL A 699 -2.78 -20.45 38.71
C VAL A 699 -2.22 -19.30 39.53
N GLU A 700 -0.92 -19.32 39.74
CA GLU A 700 -0.14 -18.25 40.36
C GLU A 700 1.05 -17.89 39.45
N GLY A 701 1.64 -16.71 39.67
CA GLY A 701 2.84 -16.26 38.96
C GLY A 701 2.57 -15.20 37.89
N PHE A 702 3.50 -15.07 36.96
CA PHE A 702 3.50 -14.05 35.89
C PHE A 702 4.09 -14.64 34.61
N VAL A 703 4.03 -13.89 33.51
CA VAL A 703 4.53 -14.32 32.19
C VAL A 703 5.96 -14.86 32.30
N GLY A 704 6.16 -16.10 31.84
CA GLY A 704 7.44 -16.81 31.90
C GLY A 704 7.68 -17.61 33.19
N ASN A 705 6.89 -17.39 34.25
CA ASN A 705 7.04 -18.04 35.56
C ASN A 705 5.69 -18.30 36.23
N PHE A 706 4.92 -19.24 35.68
CA PHE A 706 3.65 -19.69 36.24
C PHE A 706 3.81 -20.94 37.09
N LYS A 707 2.97 -21.05 38.12
CA LYS A 707 2.74 -22.27 38.89
C LYS A 707 1.26 -22.61 38.83
N SER A 708 0.94 -23.75 38.25
CA SER A 708 -0.42 -24.24 38.08
C SER A 708 -0.66 -25.44 38.97
N THR A 709 -1.71 -25.38 39.79
CA THR A 709 -2.15 -26.50 40.63
C THR A 709 -3.16 -27.33 39.85
N LEU A 710 -2.83 -28.59 39.65
CA LEU A 710 -3.62 -29.60 38.97
C LEU A 710 -4.29 -30.51 40.01
N VAL A 711 -5.55 -30.87 39.78
CA VAL A 711 -6.32 -31.78 40.64
C VAL A 711 -6.70 -33.02 39.84
N SER A 712 -6.25 -34.19 40.30
CA SER A 712 -6.59 -35.49 39.72
C SER A 712 -6.96 -36.48 40.82
N GLY A 713 -8.16 -37.06 40.75
CA GLY A 713 -8.62 -38.05 41.74
C GLY A 713 -8.58 -37.57 43.20
N GLY A 714 -8.72 -36.26 43.45
CA GLY A 714 -8.64 -35.64 44.78
C GLY A 714 -7.22 -35.39 45.31
N LYS A 715 -6.18 -35.62 44.50
CA LYS A 715 -4.79 -35.23 44.81
C LYS A 715 -4.43 -33.96 44.07
N GLU A 716 -3.65 -33.11 44.72
CA GLU A 716 -3.10 -31.89 44.15
C GLU A 716 -1.64 -32.10 43.72
N GLU A 717 -1.32 -31.63 42.52
CA GLU A 717 0.03 -31.56 41.97
C GLU A 717 0.30 -30.13 41.49
N THR A 718 1.53 -29.66 41.57
CA THR A 718 1.90 -28.33 41.05
C THR A 718 2.88 -28.48 39.90
N VAL A 719 2.55 -27.88 38.76
CA VAL A 719 3.40 -27.82 37.58
C VAL A 719 3.87 -26.39 37.34
N GLU A 720 5.16 -26.23 37.10
CA GLU A 720 5.77 -24.94 36.77
C GLU A 720 5.98 -24.84 35.26
N HIS A 721 5.56 -23.73 34.66
CA HIS A 721 5.65 -23.49 33.22
C HIS A 721 5.83 -22.02 32.90
N GLY A 722 6.37 -21.70 31.73
CA GLY A 722 6.54 -20.32 31.28
C GLY A 722 5.36 -19.79 30.47
N ILE A 723 4.66 -20.68 29.77
CA ILE A 723 3.50 -20.36 28.93
C ILE A 723 2.38 -21.37 29.12
N ALA A 724 1.14 -20.91 28.96
CA ALA A 724 -0.04 -21.76 28.85
C ALA A 724 -0.73 -21.58 27.49
N VAL A 725 -1.15 -22.68 26.88
CA VAL A 725 -2.04 -22.72 25.71
C VAL A 725 -3.42 -23.15 26.18
N ILE A 726 -4.44 -22.32 25.94
CA ILE A 726 -5.81 -22.46 26.47
C ILE A 726 -6.82 -22.57 25.33
#